data_AF-A0A0N8JWZ1-F1
#
_entry.id   AF-A0A0N8JWZ1-F1
#
_cell.length_a   1.000
_cell.length_b   1.000
_cell.length_c   1.000
_cell.angle_alpha   90.00
_cell.angle_beta   90.00
_cell.angle_gamma   90.00
#
_symmetry.space_group_name_H-M   'P 1'
#
loop_
_entity.id
_entity.type
_entity.pdbx_description
1 polymer ?
#
loop_
_entity_poly.entity_id
_entity_poly.type
_entity_poly.pdbx_seq_one_letter_code
_entity_poly.pdbx_strand_id
1 'polypeptide(L)'
;MKYQNISEGCARRGKSVLLSSVYTKLCITESDSGKINDEHEVWQNQATSRAEASQETWISINKIFKQLPHQQKFIRTVLTKGIAGIGKTVSVQKFILNWVEGKANQDVSFIFLFSFRELSAITMKELSLMDLVCSFYPEIQYVKLEAYKVLFIFDGLDEYQCPLKFFSKRCASITDCEPLGVLLSNLIERNLLPSALLWITSRPAAANDIPPEFVDQVTEIRGFNDHQKEEYFKKKFRKKENLANRIIAHVKSSRSLHIMCHIPVFCWISAAVFEQMLTEDDEEIPSTLTQMYSRFLLIQINIKNKKYHVKPRALHGLHKCAVDKALEYEDGRFDLFLRFLLGMSLDTNQQLLKDLLPSVISSSESIKKTTQYIIKVLKKRALSPERCINLLHCLVELNDHSLLEEIQKSKDTGSTKLTETQCTALSYVLTMPGEVIDIFDLQRWKVSEEGLRRLAPVIKYSRKAWLENCHLTVKSCETVASILQSANSHLTELNLSHNDLGDLGLEKLCVGLKSPNCKLESLDLSFNKLNASGMKLLSDVLIGPHCKLQSLDLSNNDLEDSGVNVLCQALSNHQCKLKTLRLSDCRICEEGFSSLASALRSNPTYLEQLDLHNNRPGGPGVINALKDNIVFEPMLDPNTANKYLSITQKNRKVTRKRKREEYPNHSERFYRCNQVLCGEGLTAICYWEAEWSGTAVYIGMAYRGICRNGALDAMRLGDNDKSWSLFCSAERFSAHHNKTSSDIPIPQSRSCRVGVYLDWAAGTLSFYSVSSDTLTHLYTFHSTFSEPLYPAFRLLSPNTSCFLCHLK
;
A
#
# COMPACT_ATOMS: atom_id res chain seq x y z
N MET A 1 -28.02 -3.98 50.06
CA MET A 1 -26.83 -3.27 49.53
C MET A 1 -26.41 -3.86 48.19
N LYS A 2 -26.18 -3.05 47.16
CA LYS A 2 -25.90 -3.49 45.77
C LYS A 2 -24.61 -4.33 45.61
N TYR A 3 -23.58 -4.08 46.43
CA TYR A 3 -22.24 -4.70 46.29
C TYR A 3 -21.88 -5.71 47.39
N GLN A 4 -22.84 -6.08 48.25
CA GLN A 4 -22.63 -7.06 49.32
C GLN A 4 -22.45 -8.48 48.76
N ASN A 5 -23.05 -8.74 47.60
CA ASN A 5 -22.98 -10.02 46.91
C ASN A 5 -22.36 -9.86 45.52
N ILE A 6 -21.54 -10.82 45.11
CA ILE A 6 -21.10 -10.96 43.71
C ILE A 6 -21.97 -12.02 43.02
N SER A 7 -22.41 -11.70 41.81
CA SER A 7 -23.02 -12.67 40.90
C SER A 7 -21.94 -13.41 40.13
N GLU A 8 -21.84 -14.72 40.34
CA GLU A 8 -21.00 -15.58 39.50
C GLU A 8 -21.83 -16.05 38.29
N GLY A 9 -21.54 -15.50 37.10
CA GLY A 9 -22.19 -15.89 35.84
C GLY A 9 -23.55 -15.26 35.55
N CYS A 10 -24.28 -15.81 34.57
CA CYS A 10 -25.58 -15.29 34.12
C CYS A 10 -26.71 -15.62 35.11
N ALA A 11 -27.26 -14.58 35.73
CA ALA A 11 -28.32 -14.65 36.73
C ALA A 11 -29.51 -15.57 36.35
N ARG A 12 -29.80 -16.57 37.20
CA ARG A 12 -31.03 -16.65 38.02
C ARG A 12 -30.96 -17.72 39.11
N ARG A 13 -31.56 -17.38 40.27
CA ARG A 13 -31.74 -18.13 41.54
C ARG A 13 -30.48 -18.39 42.39
N GLY A 14 -30.24 -17.48 43.36
CA GLY A 14 -29.88 -17.87 44.73
C GLY A 14 -28.42 -18.16 45.09
N LYS A 15 -27.47 -18.25 44.16
CA LYS A 15 -26.03 -18.34 44.50
C LYS A 15 -25.36 -16.96 44.43
N SER A 16 -25.89 -16.00 45.17
CA SER A 16 -25.19 -14.74 45.41
C SER A 16 -24.17 -15.00 46.51
N VAL A 17 -22.87 -14.94 46.20
CA VAL A 17 -21.84 -15.21 47.22
C VAL A 17 -21.42 -13.90 47.85
N LEU A 18 -21.37 -13.86 49.18
CA LEU A 18 -20.91 -12.69 49.93
C LEU A 18 -19.50 -12.34 49.48
N LEU A 19 -19.30 -11.11 48.99
CA LEU A 19 -17.98 -10.64 48.55
C LEU A 19 -16.94 -10.80 49.68
N SER A 20 -17.33 -10.54 50.93
CA SER A 20 -16.49 -10.75 52.11
C SER A 20 -16.03 -12.20 52.32
N SER A 21 -16.77 -13.19 51.80
CA SER A 21 -16.49 -14.61 51.96
C SER A 21 -15.55 -15.20 50.90
N VAL A 22 -15.45 -14.57 49.72
CA VAL A 22 -14.63 -15.06 48.58
C VAL A 22 -13.47 -14.10 48.25
N TYR A 23 -13.52 -12.86 48.74
CA TYR A 23 -12.45 -11.90 48.48
C TYR A 23 -11.11 -12.38 49.06
N THR A 24 -10.14 -12.51 48.16
CA THR A 24 -8.72 -12.66 48.48
C THR A 24 -8.06 -11.32 48.23
N LYS A 25 -7.24 -10.88 49.19
CA LYS A 25 -6.56 -9.58 49.12
C LYS A 25 -5.66 -9.55 47.88
N LEU A 26 -5.80 -8.52 47.05
CA LEU A 26 -4.97 -8.32 45.87
C LEU A 26 -3.68 -7.56 46.22
N CYS A 27 -2.60 -7.86 45.50
CA CYS A 27 -1.36 -7.08 45.57
C CYS A 27 -1.54 -5.77 44.80
N ILE A 28 -1.33 -4.63 45.47
CA ILE A 28 -1.34 -3.29 44.87
C ILE A 28 -0.01 -2.61 45.23
N THR A 29 0.73 -2.21 44.21
CA THR A 29 2.03 -1.54 44.35
C THR A 29 1.95 -0.13 43.78
N GLU A 30 2.83 0.75 44.27
CA GLU A 30 3.10 2.03 43.63
C GLU A 30 3.97 1.82 42.37
N SER A 31 3.71 2.58 41.31
CA SER A 31 4.46 2.50 40.06
C SER A 31 5.33 3.74 39.89
N ASP A 32 6.66 3.57 39.91
CA ASP A 32 7.65 4.67 40.00
C ASP A 32 8.07 5.28 38.64
N SER A 33 7.52 4.82 37.51
CA SER A 33 8.02 5.24 36.20
C SER A 33 7.11 6.27 35.51
N GLY A 34 7.49 7.54 35.58
CA GLY A 34 7.10 8.58 34.61
C GLY A 34 7.63 8.35 33.18
N LYS A 35 8.11 7.14 32.87
CA LYS A 35 8.42 6.66 31.51
C LYS A 35 7.44 5.53 31.19
N ILE A 36 6.64 5.78 30.17
CA ILE A 36 5.57 4.92 29.67
C ILE A 36 6.23 3.89 28.75
N ASN A 37 6.16 2.60 29.11
CA ASN A 37 6.68 1.52 28.27
C ASN A 37 5.59 1.15 27.25
N ASP A 38 5.80 1.45 25.96
CA ASP A 38 4.86 1.19 24.85
C ASP A 38 4.78 -0.29 24.43
N GLU A 39 5.15 -1.21 25.32
CA GLU A 39 5.21 -2.63 24.99
C GLU A 39 3.83 -3.31 25.13
N HIS A 40 3.47 -4.06 24.09
CA HIS A 40 2.26 -4.89 24.00
C HIS A 40 2.03 -5.75 25.27
N GLU A 41 0.75 -5.94 25.63
CA GLU A 41 0.26 -6.71 26.82
C GLU A 41 0.90 -8.10 27.01
N VAL A 42 1.53 -8.67 25.96
CA VAL A 42 2.19 -9.98 25.96
C VAL A 42 3.59 -9.97 26.60
N TRP A 43 4.35 -8.87 26.50
CA TRP A 43 5.76 -8.83 26.96
C TRP A 43 5.93 -8.39 28.42
N GLN A 44 4.93 -7.70 29.00
CA GLN A 44 4.95 -7.33 30.43
C GLN A 44 5.01 -8.53 31.37
N ASN A 45 4.53 -9.72 30.97
CA ASN A 45 4.58 -10.94 31.78
C ASN A 45 5.98 -11.58 31.85
N GLN A 46 6.86 -11.34 30.87
CA GLN A 46 8.21 -11.92 30.85
C GLN A 46 9.26 -10.99 31.47
N ALA A 47 9.11 -9.66 31.30
CA ALA A 47 10.05 -8.67 31.80
C ALA A 47 10.12 -8.59 33.34
N THR A 48 9.01 -8.84 34.06
CA THR A 48 8.97 -8.81 35.54
C THR A 48 9.69 -9.97 36.22
N SER A 49 10.08 -11.01 35.47
CA SER A 49 10.88 -12.11 36.03
C SER A 49 12.36 -11.76 36.20
N ARG A 50 12.82 -10.61 35.70
CA ARG A 50 14.25 -10.21 35.67
C ARG A 50 14.58 -8.84 36.26
N ALA A 51 13.63 -8.08 36.78
CA ALA A 51 13.94 -6.83 37.46
C ALA A 51 14.35 -7.11 38.91
N GLU A 52 15.60 -6.76 39.23
CA GLU A 52 16.14 -6.77 40.59
C GLU A 52 15.20 -6.02 41.55
N ALA A 53 15.12 -6.53 42.78
CA ALA A 53 14.27 -6.06 43.86
C ALA A 53 14.56 -4.58 44.23
N SER A 54 14.00 -3.66 43.45
CA SER A 54 13.66 -2.33 43.95
C SER A 54 12.56 -2.50 45.01
N GLN A 55 12.65 -1.79 46.12
CA GLN A 55 11.75 -1.91 47.26
C GLN A 55 10.32 -1.49 46.86
N GLU A 56 9.54 -2.38 46.24
CA GLU A 56 8.14 -2.13 45.88
C GLU A 56 7.33 -1.83 47.15
N THR A 57 6.75 -0.63 47.22
CA THR A 57 6.03 -0.19 48.42
C THR A 57 4.58 -0.68 48.37
N TRP A 58 4.19 -1.46 49.38
CA TRP A 58 2.89 -2.13 49.41
C TRP A 58 1.77 -1.19 49.86
N ILE A 59 0.74 -1.05 49.02
CA ILE A 59 -0.41 -0.20 49.32
C ILE A 59 -1.62 -1.08 49.63
N SER A 60 -2.22 -0.86 50.80
CA SER A 60 -3.53 -1.42 51.09
C SER A 60 -4.60 -0.63 50.35
N ILE A 61 -5.56 -1.32 49.73
CA ILE A 61 -6.69 -0.68 49.02
C ILE A 61 -7.43 0.38 49.86
N ASN A 62 -7.56 0.16 51.17
CA ASN A 62 -8.21 1.10 52.09
C ASN A 62 -7.33 2.32 52.41
N LYS A 63 -6.07 2.33 51.98
CA LYS A 63 -5.08 3.40 52.19
C LYS A 63 -4.66 4.06 50.88
N ILE A 64 -5.39 3.83 49.79
CA ILE A 64 -5.02 4.31 48.44
C ILE A 64 -4.98 5.85 48.33
N PHE A 65 -5.68 6.57 49.22
CA PHE A 65 -5.65 8.04 49.32
C PHE A 65 -4.84 8.54 50.53
N LYS A 66 -4.13 7.67 51.25
CA LYS A 66 -3.33 8.06 52.43
C LYS A 66 -1.89 8.31 52.02
N GLN A 67 -1.34 9.44 52.46
CA GLN A 67 0.05 9.82 52.21
C GLN A 67 1.03 8.78 52.74
N LEU A 68 1.98 8.38 51.90
CA LEU A 68 3.13 7.54 52.29
C LEU A 68 4.24 8.41 52.91
N PRO A 69 5.10 7.85 53.79
CA PRO A 69 6.08 8.62 54.56
C PRO A 69 7.08 9.47 53.74
N HIS A 70 7.24 9.16 52.45
CA HIS A 70 8.18 9.81 51.53
C HIS A 70 7.50 10.78 50.54
N GLN A 71 6.18 10.92 50.55
CA GLN A 71 5.43 11.79 49.63
C GLN A 71 5.03 13.11 50.30
N GLN A 72 5.50 14.24 49.76
CA GLN A 72 5.16 15.59 50.25
C GLN A 72 3.86 16.18 49.65
N LYS A 73 3.18 15.49 48.72
CA LYS A 73 1.99 16.00 48.00
C LYS A 73 0.68 15.37 48.48
N PHE A 74 -0.42 16.13 48.43
CA PHE A 74 -1.77 15.65 48.69
C PHE A 74 -2.27 14.79 47.50
N ILE A 75 -2.79 13.59 47.77
CA ILE A 75 -3.28 12.67 46.74
C ILE A 75 -4.77 12.93 46.48
N ARG A 76 -5.10 13.54 45.34
CA ARG A 76 -6.50 13.75 44.91
C ARG A 76 -6.93 12.71 43.88
N THR A 77 -6.13 12.52 42.83
CA THR A 77 -6.45 11.64 41.70
C THR A 77 -5.57 10.39 41.74
N VAL A 78 -6.18 9.22 41.90
CA VAL A 78 -5.51 7.92 41.80
C VAL A 78 -5.89 7.23 40.50
N LEU A 79 -4.88 6.81 39.73
CA LEU A 79 -5.05 5.98 38.54
C LEU A 79 -4.55 4.56 38.82
N THR A 80 -5.45 3.58 38.84
CA THR A 80 -5.12 2.17 39.03
C THR A 80 -5.06 1.43 37.70
N LYS A 81 -3.86 0.98 37.34
CA LYS A 81 -3.57 0.19 36.15
C LYS A 81 -3.63 -1.31 36.45
N GLY A 82 -3.96 -2.09 35.43
CA GLY A 82 -3.81 -3.54 35.47
C GLY A 82 -4.42 -4.22 34.25
N ILE A 83 -3.92 -5.41 33.94
CA ILE A 83 -4.40 -6.20 32.80
C ILE A 83 -5.87 -6.65 32.96
N ALA A 84 -6.46 -7.15 31.88
CA ALA A 84 -7.84 -7.65 31.90
C ALA A 84 -7.99 -8.78 32.93
N GLY A 85 -9.09 -8.76 33.70
CA GLY A 85 -9.40 -9.81 34.68
C GLY A 85 -8.56 -9.82 35.96
N ILE A 86 -7.62 -8.87 36.13
CA ILE A 86 -6.71 -8.82 37.30
C ILE A 86 -7.41 -8.44 38.63
N GLY A 87 -8.65 -7.95 38.57
CA GLY A 87 -9.44 -7.61 39.76
C GLY A 87 -9.65 -6.11 40.04
N LYS A 88 -9.50 -5.23 39.04
CA LYS A 88 -9.77 -3.78 39.16
C LYS A 88 -11.17 -3.46 39.70
N THR A 89 -12.22 -3.91 39.01
CA THR A 89 -13.62 -3.72 39.44
C THR A 89 -13.92 -4.34 40.82
N VAL A 90 -13.38 -5.53 41.11
CA VAL A 90 -13.59 -6.20 42.41
C VAL A 90 -12.93 -5.42 43.54
N SER A 91 -11.80 -4.77 43.26
CA SER A 91 -11.11 -3.87 44.20
C SER A 91 -12.00 -2.66 44.55
N VAL A 92 -12.55 -2.00 43.53
CA VAL A 92 -13.50 -0.89 43.71
C VAL A 92 -14.71 -1.31 44.55
N GLN A 93 -15.32 -2.45 44.23
CA GLN A 93 -16.45 -3.00 44.99
C GLN A 93 -16.08 -3.28 46.45
N LYS A 94 -14.87 -3.83 46.71
CA LYS A 94 -14.40 -4.11 48.06
C LYS A 94 -14.13 -2.83 48.86
N PHE A 95 -13.61 -1.79 48.23
CA PHE A 95 -13.41 -0.49 48.85
C PHE A 95 -14.75 0.12 49.32
N ILE A 96 -15.75 0.15 48.43
CA ILE A 96 -17.09 0.65 48.75
C ILE A 96 -17.72 -0.17 49.87
N LEU A 97 -17.59 -1.51 49.83
CA LEU A 97 -18.13 -2.37 50.89
C LEU A 97 -17.50 -2.06 52.26
N ASN A 98 -16.19 -1.85 52.34
CA ASN A 98 -15.52 -1.48 53.58
C ASN A 98 -15.95 -0.10 54.11
N TRP A 99 -16.27 0.84 53.20
CA TRP A 99 -16.83 2.15 53.56
C TRP A 99 -18.25 2.03 54.12
N VAL A 100 -19.14 1.29 53.46
CA VAL A 100 -20.51 1.06 53.96
C VAL A 100 -20.54 0.30 55.29
N GLU A 101 -19.60 -0.64 55.48
CA GLU A 101 -19.46 -1.40 56.74
C GLU A 101 -18.79 -0.61 57.88
N GLY A 102 -18.41 0.66 57.66
CA GLY A 102 -17.78 1.49 58.69
C GLY A 102 -16.31 1.15 58.98
N LYS A 103 -15.66 0.31 58.17
CA LYS A 103 -14.32 -0.24 58.44
C LYS A 103 -13.18 0.67 58.00
N ALA A 104 -13.39 1.52 56.98
CA ALA A 104 -12.37 2.41 56.42
C ALA A 104 -13.00 3.65 55.73
N ASN A 105 -12.19 4.69 55.55
CA ASN A 105 -12.48 5.91 54.76
C ASN A 105 -13.76 6.66 55.16
N GLN A 106 -14.10 6.67 56.45
CA GLN A 106 -15.29 7.36 57.00
C GLN A 106 -15.18 8.89 56.97
N ASP A 107 -14.01 9.42 56.57
CA ASP A 107 -13.79 10.84 56.30
C ASP A 107 -14.46 11.30 54.98
N VAL A 108 -14.81 10.38 54.08
CA VAL A 108 -15.54 10.67 52.84
C VAL A 108 -17.04 10.52 53.09
N SER A 109 -17.81 11.58 52.80
CA SER A 109 -19.25 11.63 53.03
C SER A 109 -20.05 10.93 51.93
N PHE A 110 -19.60 11.04 50.67
CA PHE A 110 -20.30 10.46 49.51
C PHE A 110 -19.32 9.75 48.56
N ILE A 111 -19.70 8.57 48.08
CA ILE A 111 -18.97 7.83 47.05
C ILE A 111 -19.90 7.58 45.86
N PHE A 112 -19.52 8.07 44.68
CA PHE A 112 -20.23 7.82 43.42
C PHE A 112 -19.41 6.89 42.54
N LEU A 113 -20.01 5.79 42.07
CA LEU A 113 -19.36 4.84 41.18
C LEU A 113 -20.01 4.91 39.79
N PHE A 114 -19.21 5.26 38.80
CA PHE A 114 -19.60 5.28 37.40
C PHE A 114 -18.76 4.28 36.60
N SER A 115 -19.39 3.41 35.83
CA SER A 115 -18.68 2.60 34.83
C SER A 115 -18.60 3.37 33.52
N PHE A 116 -17.42 3.45 32.92
CA PHE A 116 -17.26 4.09 31.60
C PHE A 116 -18.12 3.43 30.50
N ARG A 117 -18.48 2.16 30.67
CA ARG A 117 -19.47 1.47 29.82
C ARG A 117 -20.86 2.10 29.92
N GLU A 118 -21.32 2.38 31.13
CA GLU A 118 -22.63 2.99 31.38
C GLU A 118 -22.62 4.46 30.97
N LEU A 119 -21.51 5.16 31.22
CA LEU A 119 -21.29 6.53 30.75
C LEU A 119 -21.33 6.64 29.23
N SER A 120 -20.76 5.67 28.50
CA SER A 120 -20.81 5.64 27.03
C SER A 120 -22.22 5.39 26.47
N ALA A 121 -23.16 4.88 27.28
CA ALA A 121 -24.54 4.65 26.87
C ALA A 121 -25.44 5.90 27.02
N ILE A 122 -24.93 6.98 27.61
CA ILE A 122 -25.68 8.23 27.78
C ILE A 122 -25.82 8.91 26.42
N THR A 123 -27.06 9.09 25.97
CA THR A 123 -27.40 9.70 24.67
C THR A 123 -27.62 11.21 24.73
N MET A 124 -27.58 11.81 25.92
CA MET A 124 -27.71 13.26 26.11
C MET A 124 -26.53 14.01 25.49
N LYS A 125 -26.84 15.05 24.69
CA LYS A 125 -25.81 15.85 24.00
C LYS A 125 -25.01 16.74 24.96
N GLU A 126 -25.70 17.34 25.92
CA GLU A 126 -25.14 18.19 26.97
C GLU A 126 -25.85 17.87 28.28
N LEU A 127 -25.08 17.82 29.37
CA LEU A 127 -25.59 17.58 30.72
C LEU A 127 -24.70 18.31 31.73
N SER A 128 -25.24 18.62 32.91
CA SER A 128 -24.43 19.13 34.03
C SER A 128 -23.87 17.99 34.88
N LEU A 129 -22.91 18.29 35.78
CA LEU A 129 -22.41 17.27 36.71
C LEU A 129 -23.50 16.82 37.69
N MET A 130 -24.40 17.71 38.11
CA MET A 130 -25.57 17.31 38.90
C MET A 130 -26.51 16.40 38.12
N ASP A 131 -26.74 16.68 36.82
CA ASP A 131 -27.58 15.81 35.98
C ASP A 131 -26.98 14.42 35.82
N LEU A 132 -25.65 14.35 35.62
CA LEU A 132 -24.94 13.07 35.55
C LEU A 132 -25.14 12.29 36.85
N VAL A 133 -24.91 12.94 37.99
CA VAL A 133 -25.03 12.29 39.29
C VAL A 133 -26.48 11.88 39.58
N CYS A 134 -27.46 12.74 39.32
CA CYS A 134 -28.88 12.44 39.54
C CYS A 134 -29.43 11.37 38.59
N SER A 135 -28.83 11.19 37.41
CA SER A 135 -29.23 10.13 36.48
C SER A 135 -28.94 8.72 37.00
N PHE A 136 -27.91 8.56 37.84
CA PHE A 136 -27.56 7.29 38.49
C PHE A 136 -28.05 7.21 39.94
N TYR A 137 -28.16 8.36 40.60
CA TYR A 137 -28.50 8.49 42.03
C TYR A 137 -29.55 9.60 42.21
N PRO A 138 -30.83 9.35 41.90
CA PRO A 138 -31.87 10.37 41.98
C PRO A 138 -32.11 10.89 43.40
N GLU A 139 -31.69 10.15 44.44
CA GLU A 139 -31.94 10.48 45.84
C GLU A 139 -31.17 11.70 46.35
N ILE A 140 -30.18 12.20 45.59
CA ILE A 140 -29.28 13.27 46.02
C ILE A 140 -29.49 14.60 45.28
N GLN A 141 -30.60 14.73 44.56
CA GLN A 141 -30.96 15.92 43.76
C GLN A 141 -30.92 17.25 44.55
N TYR A 142 -31.13 17.20 45.87
CA TYR A 142 -31.18 18.38 46.74
C TYR A 142 -29.90 18.57 47.60
N VAL A 143 -28.87 17.75 47.40
CA VAL A 143 -27.64 17.80 48.20
C VAL A 143 -26.62 18.74 47.57
N LYS A 144 -26.11 19.70 48.34
CA LYS A 144 -24.99 20.56 47.93
C LYS A 144 -23.67 19.81 48.04
N LEU A 145 -23.25 19.15 46.95
CA LEU A 145 -22.02 18.35 46.92
C LEU A 145 -20.75 19.12 47.31
N GLU A 146 -20.70 20.43 47.06
CA GLU A 146 -19.58 21.32 47.40
C GLU A 146 -19.27 21.39 48.90
N ALA A 147 -20.27 21.13 49.75
CA ALA A 147 -20.13 21.20 51.20
C ALA A 147 -19.52 19.93 51.83
N TYR A 148 -19.30 18.89 51.03
CA TYR A 148 -18.91 17.56 51.52
C TYR A 148 -17.63 17.06 50.87
N LYS A 149 -16.93 16.14 51.55
CA LYS A 149 -15.84 15.40 50.95
C LYS A 149 -16.41 14.27 50.10
N VAL A 150 -16.32 14.42 48.78
CA VAL A 150 -16.88 13.49 47.79
C VAL A 150 -15.76 12.69 47.10
N LEU A 151 -16.02 11.41 46.83
CA LEU A 151 -15.16 10.55 46.01
C LEU A 151 -15.92 10.09 44.76
N PHE A 152 -15.38 10.38 43.59
CA PHE A 152 -15.83 9.82 42.32
C PHE A 152 -14.94 8.66 41.90
N ILE A 153 -15.55 7.51 41.64
CA ILE A 153 -14.86 6.33 41.14
C ILE A 153 -15.33 6.07 39.71
N PHE A 154 -14.39 6.08 38.76
CA PHE A 154 -14.63 5.79 37.35
C PHE A 154 -13.98 4.45 36.98
N ASP A 155 -14.80 3.42 36.76
CA ASP A 155 -14.34 2.06 36.51
C ASP A 155 -14.31 1.72 35.01
N GLY A 156 -13.12 1.36 34.51
CA GLY A 156 -12.89 0.81 33.17
C GLY A 156 -12.73 1.83 32.05
N LEU A 157 -11.78 2.77 32.18
CA LEU A 157 -11.51 3.80 31.15
C LEU A 157 -11.28 3.22 29.75
N ASP A 158 -10.74 2.00 29.65
CA ASP A 158 -10.56 1.27 28.40
C ASP A 158 -11.87 0.94 27.65
N GLU A 159 -13.02 1.09 28.31
CA GLU A 159 -14.34 0.88 27.72
C GLU A 159 -15.04 2.19 27.33
N TYR A 160 -14.39 3.34 27.50
CA TYR A 160 -14.96 4.63 27.16
C TYR A 160 -14.89 4.90 25.65
N GLN A 161 -16.03 5.15 25.02
CA GLN A 161 -16.13 5.27 23.55
C GLN A 161 -15.91 6.69 23.04
N CYS A 162 -15.91 7.69 23.91
CA CYS A 162 -15.73 9.09 23.55
C CYS A 162 -14.34 9.59 24.00
N PRO A 163 -13.65 10.42 23.22
CA PRO A 163 -12.36 10.96 23.64
C PRO A 163 -12.54 11.97 24.79
N LEU A 164 -11.71 11.87 25.82
CA LEU A 164 -11.56 12.90 26.84
C LEU A 164 -10.93 14.15 26.20
N LYS A 165 -11.51 15.33 26.46
CA LYS A 165 -11.10 16.59 25.84
C LYS A 165 -10.37 17.49 26.85
N PHE A 166 -9.12 17.17 27.10
CA PHE A 166 -8.26 18.00 27.95
C PHE A 166 -7.91 19.34 27.29
N PHE A 167 -7.64 20.36 28.12
CA PHE A 167 -7.31 21.73 27.72
C PHE A 167 -8.38 22.40 26.86
N SER A 168 -9.65 21.99 27.03
CA SER A 168 -10.80 22.52 26.29
C SER A 168 -11.52 23.62 27.08
N LYS A 169 -12.84 23.79 26.88
CA LYS A 169 -13.63 24.83 27.55
C LYS A 169 -13.65 24.58 29.07
N ARG A 170 -13.34 25.64 29.85
CA ARG A 170 -13.31 25.58 31.31
C ARG A 170 -14.74 25.60 31.88
N CYS A 171 -15.07 24.57 32.65
CA CYS A 171 -16.33 24.46 33.40
C CYS A 171 -16.05 24.70 34.88
N ALA A 172 -16.67 25.72 35.46
CA ALA A 172 -16.40 26.11 36.85
C ALA A 172 -17.58 25.83 37.78
N SER A 173 -18.80 25.71 37.24
CA SER A 173 -20.01 25.41 38.02
C SER A 173 -20.49 23.98 37.79
N ILE A 174 -21.03 23.37 38.84
CA ILE A 174 -21.67 22.04 38.79
C ILE A 174 -22.97 22.06 37.97
N THR A 175 -23.51 23.25 37.69
CA THR A 175 -24.69 23.46 36.85
C THR A 175 -24.36 23.73 35.38
N ASP A 176 -23.08 23.84 35.00
CA ASP A 176 -22.69 24.09 33.61
C ASP A 176 -23.00 22.85 32.76
N CYS A 177 -23.80 23.02 31.70
CA CYS A 177 -24.16 21.94 30.77
C CYS A 177 -23.13 21.81 29.66
N GLU A 178 -22.49 20.65 29.56
CA GLU A 178 -21.46 20.37 28.55
C GLU A 178 -21.50 18.90 28.10
N PRO A 179 -20.83 18.55 26.99
CA PRO A 179 -20.65 17.16 26.61
C PRO A 179 -19.91 16.36 27.69
N LEU A 180 -20.30 15.10 27.90
CA LEU A 180 -19.76 14.24 28.96
C LEU A 180 -18.21 14.19 28.99
N GLY A 181 -17.57 14.08 27.83
CA GLY A 181 -16.11 14.06 27.74
C GLY A 181 -15.44 15.36 28.23
N VAL A 182 -16.11 16.51 28.08
CA VAL A 182 -15.64 17.82 28.56
C VAL A 182 -15.83 17.92 30.07
N LEU A 183 -16.96 17.45 30.61
CA LEU A 183 -17.21 17.42 32.05
C LEU A 183 -16.21 16.54 32.81
N LEU A 184 -15.96 15.33 32.29
CA LEU A 184 -15.01 14.39 32.90
C LEU A 184 -13.58 14.95 32.85
N SER A 185 -13.17 15.55 31.73
CA SER A 185 -11.88 16.24 31.64
C SER A 185 -11.78 17.40 32.62
N ASN A 186 -12.80 18.26 32.75
CA ASN A 186 -12.79 19.38 33.70
C ASN A 186 -12.76 18.92 35.17
N LEU A 187 -13.40 17.78 35.48
CA LEU A 187 -13.32 17.15 36.80
C LEU A 187 -11.89 16.64 37.07
N ILE A 188 -11.21 16.04 36.08
CA ILE A 188 -9.83 15.58 36.20
C ILE A 188 -8.86 16.76 36.32
N GLU A 189 -9.03 17.81 35.50
CA GLU A 189 -8.23 19.05 35.46
C GLU A 189 -8.36 19.93 36.71
N ARG A 190 -9.26 19.60 37.64
CA ARG A 190 -9.57 20.37 38.86
C ARG A 190 -10.30 21.69 38.58
N ASN A 191 -10.84 21.87 37.38
CA ASN A 191 -11.70 22.99 37.04
C ASN A 191 -13.07 22.86 37.70
N LEU A 192 -13.58 21.63 37.80
CA LEU A 192 -14.85 21.29 38.41
C LEU A 192 -14.63 20.47 39.68
N LEU A 193 -15.27 20.86 40.80
CA LEU A 193 -15.13 20.23 42.13
C LEU A 193 -13.66 19.92 42.51
N PRO A 194 -12.81 20.95 42.72
CA PRO A 194 -11.38 20.75 43.01
C PRO A 194 -11.12 19.95 44.29
N SER A 195 -12.02 20.00 45.27
CA SER A 195 -11.94 19.26 46.54
C SER A 195 -12.33 17.79 46.46
N ALA A 196 -12.92 17.33 45.34
CA ALA A 196 -13.35 15.95 45.18
C ALA A 196 -12.17 15.01 44.92
N LEU A 197 -12.19 13.83 45.55
CA LEU A 197 -11.26 12.75 45.29
C LEU A 197 -11.68 11.99 44.04
N LEU A 198 -10.71 11.54 43.23
CA LEU A 198 -10.96 10.77 42.01
C LEU A 198 -10.21 9.44 42.06
N TRP A 199 -10.90 8.34 41.74
CA TRP A 199 -10.27 7.04 41.53
C TRP A 199 -10.66 6.50 40.15
N ILE A 200 -9.68 6.32 39.28
CA ILE A 200 -9.88 5.85 37.91
C ILE A 200 -9.22 4.49 37.74
N THR A 201 -9.94 3.51 37.21
CA THR A 201 -9.35 2.20 36.85
C THR A 201 -9.23 2.07 35.33
N SER A 202 -8.10 1.53 34.85
CA SER A 202 -7.85 1.38 33.41
C SER A 202 -6.91 0.23 33.09
N ARG A 203 -6.91 -0.22 31.83
CA ARG A 203 -5.79 -1.00 31.26
C ARG A 203 -4.61 -0.07 30.96
N PRO A 204 -3.37 -0.59 30.95
CA PRO A 204 -2.19 0.23 30.69
C PRO A 204 -2.29 1.07 29.41
N ALA A 205 -2.85 0.52 28.32
CA ALA A 205 -2.97 1.23 27.04
C ALA A 205 -3.88 2.47 27.10
N ALA A 206 -5.08 2.34 27.66
CA ALA A 206 -6.04 3.45 27.77
C ALA A 206 -5.70 4.43 28.90
N ALA A 207 -4.80 4.05 29.83
CA ALA A 207 -4.35 4.94 30.89
C ALA A 207 -3.57 6.16 30.35
N ASN A 208 -3.04 6.07 29.12
CA ASN A 208 -2.32 7.16 28.44
C ASN A 208 -3.24 8.28 27.96
N ASP A 209 -4.57 8.06 27.93
CA ASP A 209 -5.53 9.08 27.54
C ASP A 209 -5.64 10.21 28.58
N ILE A 210 -5.16 9.98 29.81
CA ILE A 210 -5.13 10.97 30.88
C ILE A 210 -3.72 11.54 31.01
N PRO A 211 -3.53 12.87 30.86
CA PRO A 211 -2.23 13.49 31.04
C PRO A 211 -1.66 13.24 32.45
N PRO A 212 -0.37 12.87 32.58
CA PRO A 212 0.22 12.47 33.85
C PRO A 212 0.26 13.61 34.89
N GLU A 213 0.24 14.86 34.44
CA GLU A 213 0.17 16.06 35.30
C GLU A 213 -1.12 16.15 36.15
N PHE A 214 -2.20 15.49 35.75
CA PHE A 214 -3.46 15.47 36.48
C PHE A 214 -3.64 14.25 37.41
N VAL A 215 -2.64 13.37 37.45
CA VAL A 215 -2.65 12.14 38.27
C VAL A 215 -1.64 12.30 39.40
N ASP A 216 -2.10 12.26 40.65
CA ASP A 216 -1.23 12.42 41.81
C ASP A 216 -0.55 11.10 42.20
N GLN A 217 -1.20 9.96 41.93
CA GLN A 217 -0.66 8.64 42.24
C GLN A 217 -1.09 7.59 41.21
N VAL A 218 -0.12 6.80 40.73
CA VAL A 218 -0.36 5.63 39.89
C VAL A 218 -0.15 4.36 40.70
N THR A 219 -1.15 3.50 40.70
CA THR A 219 -1.11 2.20 41.38
C THR A 219 -1.27 1.07 40.37
N GLU A 220 -0.65 -0.07 40.60
CA GLU A 220 -0.76 -1.24 39.74
C GLU A 220 -1.26 -2.45 40.52
N ILE A 221 -2.25 -3.17 39.98
CA ILE A 221 -2.71 -4.44 40.55
C ILE A 221 -1.88 -5.57 39.95
N ARG A 222 -1.10 -6.26 40.79
CA ARG A 222 -0.19 -7.35 40.41
C ARG A 222 -0.81 -8.75 40.57
N GLY A 223 -2.12 -8.89 40.74
CA GLY A 223 -2.77 -10.21 40.86
C GLY A 223 -2.50 -10.96 42.17
N PHE A 224 -2.51 -12.31 42.09
CA PHE A 224 -2.33 -13.23 43.22
C PHE A 224 -0.92 -13.84 43.28
N ASN A 225 -0.31 -13.79 44.46
CA ASN A 225 0.85 -14.61 44.80
C ASN A 225 0.44 -16.06 45.13
N ASP A 226 1.42 -16.95 45.32
CA ASP A 226 1.13 -18.38 45.49
C ASP A 226 0.28 -18.69 46.73
N HIS A 227 0.49 -17.97 47.83
CA HIS A 227 -0.34 -18.09 49.02
C HIS A 227 -1.79 -17.64 48.75
N GLN A 228 -1.98 -16.54 48.03
CA GLN A 228 -3.29 -15.99 47.68
C GLN A 228 -4.05 -16.89 46.70
N LYS A 229 -3.35 -17.56 45.78
CA LYS A 229 -3.95 -18.58 44.90
C LYS A 229 -4.61 -19.69 45.73
N GLU A 230 -3.89 -20.22 46.72
CA GLU A 230 -4.43 -21.25 47.63
C GLU A 230 -5.58 -20.72 48.49
N GLU A 231 -5.41 -19.53 49.06
CA GLU A 231 -6.42 -18.87 49.88
C GLU A 231 -7.72 -18.70 49.10
N TYR A 232 -7.64 -18.30 47.83
CA TYR A 232 -8.79 -18.17 46.96
C TYR A 232 -9.55 -19.50 46.81
N PHE A 233 -8.88 -20.59 46.44
CA PHE A 233 -9.55 -21.89 46.26
C PHE A 233 -10.12 -22.45 47.58
N LYS A 234 -9.40 -22.28 48.70
CA LYS A 234 -9.89 -22.68 50.05
C LYS A 234 -11.13 -21.89 50.45
N LYS A 235 -11.15 -20.57 50.22
CA LYS A 235 -12.33 -19.72 50.49
C LYS A 235 -13.50 -20.07 49.58
N LYS A 236 -13.22 -20.25 48.28
CA LYS A 236 -14.22 -20.57 47.26
C LYS A 236 -14.93 -21.89 47.53
N PHE A 237 -14.20 -22.91 47.97
CA PHE A 237 -14.70 -24.25 48.28
C PHE A 237 -14.71 -24.55 49.78
N ARG A 238 -15.05 -23.56 50.62
CA ARG A 238 -15.03 -23.70 52.09
C ARG A 238 -15.82 -24.89 52.64
N LYS A 239 -16.86 -25.34 51.92
CA LYS A 239 -17.69 -26.52 52.29
C LYS A 239 -17.20 -27.85 51.70
N LYS A 240 -16.19 -27.83 50.81
CA LYS A 240 -15.67 -28.99 50.06
C LYS A 240 -14.13 -28.98 50.10
N GLU A 241 -13.57 -29.21 51.28
CA GLU A 241 -12.12 -29.11 51.50
C GLU A 241 -11.29 -30.08 50.65
N ASN A 242 -11.77 -31.32 50.46
CA ASN A 242 -11.11 -32.30 49.58
C ASN A 242 -11.03 -31.83 48.12
N LEU A 243 -12.10 -31.19 47.63
CA LEU A 243 -12.13 -30.60 46.27
C LEU A 243 -11.15 -29.42 46.17
N ALA A 244 -11.12 -28.55 47.19
CA ALA A 244 -10.19 -27.43 47.25
C ALA A 244 -8.73 -27.90 47.18
N ASN A 245 -8.38 -28.92 47.97
CA ASN A 245 -7.03 -29.47 48.02
C ASN A 245 -6.64 -30.18 46.72
N ARG A 246 -7.56 -30.92 46.07
CA ARG A 246 -7.34 -31.51 44.74
C ARG A 246 -7.07 -30.44 43.68
N ILE A 247 -7.87 -29.37 43.66
CA ILE A 247 -7.68 -28.24 42.73
C ILE A 247 -6.34 -27.56 42.97
N ILE A 248 -5.97 -27.28 44.23
CA ILE A 248 -4.69 -26.67 44.56
C ILE A 248 -3.52 -27.56 44.13
N ALA A 249 -3.59 -28.86 44.39
CA ALA A 249 -2.56 -29.81 43.96
C ALA A 249 -2.41 -29.84 42.43
N HIS A 250 -3.52 -29.84 41.69
CA HIS A 250 -3.52 -29.82 40.24
C HIS A 250 -3.00 -28.49 39.64
N VAL A 251 -3.41 -27.36 40.22
CA VAL A 251 -2.90 -26.04 39.81
C VAL A 251 -1.40 -25.93 40.10
N LYS A 252 -0.88 -26.56 41.16
CA LYS A 252 0.56 -26.61 41.45
C LYS A 252 1.32 -27.57 40.52
N SER A 253 0.73 -28.69 40.13
CA SER A 253 1.40 -29.66 39.24
C SER A 253 1.46 -29.19 37.79
N SER A 254 0.50 -28.38 37.34
CA SER A 254 0.51 -27.77 36.00
C SER A 254 1.16 -26.40 36.00
N ARG A 255 2.36 -26.29 35.41
CA ARG A 255 3.09 -25.03 35.25
C ARG A 255 2.25 -23.94 34.55
N SER A 256 1.51 -24.32 33.52
CA SER A 256 0.66 -23.38 32.77
C SER A 256 -0.48 -22.84 33.64
N LEU A 257 -1.22 -23.71 34.33
CA LEU A 257 -2.31 -23.28 35.24
C LEU A 257 -1.78 -22.45 36.40
N HIS A 258 -0.62 -22.84 36.95
CA HIS A 258 0.04 -22.14 38.04
C HIS A 258 0.39 -20.68 37.69
N ILE A 259 0.93 -20.45 36.48
CA ILE A 259 1.27 -19.12 35.97
C ILE A 259 -0.02 -18.32 35.72
N MET A 260 -1.03 -18.92 35.07
CA MET A 260 -2.27 -18.23 34.72
C MET A 260 -3.10 -17.83 35.94
N CYS A 261 -3.16 -18.67 36.97
CA CYS A 261 -3.85 -18.38 38.23
C CYS A 261 -3.22 -17.22 39.03
N HIS A 262 -2.14 -16.63 38.54
CA HIS A 262 -1.74 -15.30 38.99
C HIS A 262 -2.83 -14.24 38.75
N ILE A 263 -3.62 -14.37 37.68
CA ILE A 263 -4.72 -13.45 37.37
C ILE A 263 -6.03 -14.02 37.97
N PRO A 264 -6.72 -13.30 38.87
CA PRO A 264 -7.90 -13.81 39.57
C PRO A 264 -9.03 -14.35 38.70
N VAL A 265 -9.25 -13.79 37.49
CA VAL A 265 -10.27 -14.33 36.57
C VAL A 265 -9.96 -15.78 36.17
N PHE A 266 -8.69 -16.16 36.05
CA PHE A 266 -8.29 -17.53 35.75
C PHE A 266 -8.47 -18.46 36.94
N CYS A 267 -8.29 -17.97 38.18
CA CYS A 267 -8.69 -18.74 39.36
C CYS A 267 -10.20 -18.99 39.38
N TRP A 268 -11.01 -18.00 38.98
CA TRP A 268 -12.45 -18.15 38.89
C TRP A 268 -12.87 -19.13 37.79
N ILE A 269 -12.31 -19.00 36.57
CA ILE A 269 -12.54 -19.94 35.47
C ILE A 269 -12.14 -21.36 35.91
N SER A 270 -10.97 -21.50 36.54
CA SER A 270 -10.48 -22.79 37.04
C SER A 270 -11.40 -23.39 38.08
N ALA A 271 -11.84 -22.59 39.05
CA ALA A 271 -12.80 -23.05 40.05
C ALA A 271 -14.12 -23.50 39.39
N ALA A 272 -14.64 -22.73 38.43
CA ALA A 272 -15.89 -23.06 37.76
C ALA A 272 -15.80 -24.36 36.93
N VAL A 273 -14.68 -24.56 36.22
CA VAL A 273 -14.42 -25.77 35.44
C VAL A 273 -14.24 -26.98 36.35
N PHE A 274 -13.36 -26.90 37.33
CA PHE A 274 -13.06 -28.03 38.21
C PHE A 274 -14.20 -28.38 39.17
N GLU A 275 -15.05 -27.42 39.56
CA GLU A 275 -16.24 -27.72 40.37
C GLU A 275 -17.22 -28.67 39.68
N GLN A 276 -17.32 -28.61 38.34
CA GLN A 276 -18.20 -29.49 37.57
C GLN A 276 -17.49 -30.78 37.12
N MET A 277 -16.21 -30.71 36.76
CA MET A 277 -15.48 -31.89 36.27
C MET A 277 -15.09 -32.87 37.39
N LEU A 278 -14.61 -32.39 38.54
CA LEU A 278 -14.16 -33.26 39.63
C LEU A 278 -15.31 -33.87 40.46
N THR A 279 -16.56 -33.68 40.02
CA THR A 279 -17.73 -34.43 40.50
C THR A 279 -18.06 -35.65 39.62
N GLU A 280 -17.40 -35.79 38.46
CA GLU A 280 -17.55 -36.91 37.52
C GLU A 280 -16.18 -37.61 37.42
N ASP A 281 -16.06 -38.82 37.96
CA ASP A 281 -14.77 -39.40 38.39
C ASP A 281 -13.82 -39.92 37.28
N ASP A 282 -14.04 -39.63 35.99
CA ASP A 282 -13.28 -40.27 34.89
C ASP A 282 -12.87 -39.38 33.69
N GLU A 283 -12.92 -38.04 33.79
CA GLU A 283 -12.50 -37.16 32.67
C GLU A 283 -11.06 -36.61 32.76
N GLU A 284 -10.41 -36.51 31.60
CA GLU A 284 -9.07 -35.94 31.41
C GLU A 284 -9.03 -34.46 31.82
N ILE A 285 -8.26 -34.15 32.86
CA ILE A 285 -8.27 -32.84 33.52
C ILE A 285 -7.56 -31.79 32.63
N PRO A 286 -8.21 -30.65 32.30
CA PRO A 286 -7.66 -29.65 31.38
C PRO A 286 -6.39 -29.00 31.95
N SER A 287 -5.30 -29.04 31.18
CA SER A 287 -3.97 -28.56 31.60
C SER A 287 -3.49 -27.29 30.87
N THR A 288 -4.17 -26.90 29.78
CA THR A 288 -3.82 -25.74 28.94
C THR A 288 -4.90 -24.65 28.94
N LEU A 289 -4.52 -23.40 28.64
CA LEU A 289 -5.45 -22.24 28.56
C LEU A 289 -6.62 -22.51 27.59
N THR A 290 -6.30 -23.04 26.41
CA THR A 290 -7.29 -23.36 25.36
C THR A 290 -8.28 -24.41 25.84
N GLN A 291 -7.80 -25.46 26.52
CA GLN A 291 -8.68 -26.46 27.13
C GLN A 291 -9.55 -25.86 28.23
N MET A 292 -9.00 -25.00 29.11
CA MET A 292 -9.75 -24.32 30.17
C MET A 292 -10.87 -23.43 29.62
N TYR A 293 -10.59 -22.62 28.60
CA TYR A 293 -11.60 -21.79 27.95
C TYR A 293 -12.63 -22.60 27.16
N SER A 294 -12.18 -23.65 26.46
CA SER A 294 -13.07 -24.56 25.73
C SER A 294 -14.05 -25.22 26.70
N ARG A 295 -13.57 -25.76 27.82
CA ARG A 295 -14.39 -26.36 28.88
C ARG A 295 -15.30 -25.33 29.57
N PHE A 296 -14.81 -24.12 29.80
CA PHE A 296 -15.63 -23.06 30.38
C PHE A 296 -16.77 -22.62 29.46
N LEU A 297 -16.50 -22.40 28.16
CA LEU A 297 -17.52 -22.12 27.14
C LEU A 297 -18.57 -23.24 27.07
N LEU A 298 -18.11 -24.48 27.19
CA LEU A 298 -18.91 -25.69 27.29
C LEU A 298 -19.96 -25.64 28.38
N ILE A 299 -19.50 -25.35 29.59
CA ILE A 299 -20.34 -25.25 30.78
C ILE A 299 -21.37 -24.14 30.58
N GLN A 300 -20.97 -23.00 30.02
CA GLN A 300 -21.91 -21.90 29.73
C GLN A 300 -22.94 -22.27 28.65
N ILE A 301 -22.54 -22.97 27.59
CA ILE A 301 -23.44 -23.44 26.52
C ILE A 301 -24.42 -24.47 27.07
N ASN A 302 -23.98 -25.43 27.88
CA ASN A 302 -24.85 -26.44 28.52
C ASN A 302 -25.84 -25.81 29.51
N ILE A 303 -25.41 -24.84 30.31
CA ILE A 303 -26.29 -24.06 31.19
C ILE A 303 -27.34 -23.30 30.37
N LYS A 304 -26.95 -22.72 29.22
CA LYS A 304 -27.85 -22.00 28.32
C LYS A 304 -28.83 -22.93 27.58
N ASN A 305 -28.37 -24.10 27.12
CA ASN A 305 -29.20 -25.09 26.42
C ASN A 305 -30.26 -25.70 27.33
N LYS A 306 -29.93 -25.96 28.61
CA LYS A 306 -30.90 -26.33 29.65
C LYS A 306 -31.95 -25.24 29.92
N LYS A 307 -31.62 -23.96 29.64
CA LYS A 307 -32.49 -22.80 29.89
C LYS A 307 -33.43 -22.46 28.72
N TYR A 308 -33.07 -22.76 27.48
CA TYR A 308 -33.82 -22.32 26.29
C TYR A 308 -34.29 -23.43 25.33
N HIS A 309 -34.01 -24.71 25.60
CA HIS A 309 -34.44 -25.85 24.77
C HIS A 309 -34.08 -25.74 23.27
N VAL A 310 -33.01 -25.04 22.90
CA VAL A 310 -32.57 -24.92 21.50
C VAL A 310 -31.46 -25.94 21.23
N LYS A 311 -31.72 -26.95 20.41
CA LYS A 311 -30.68 -27.85 19.85
C LYS A 311 -30.14 -27.26 18.54
N PRO A 312 -28.84 -26.97 18.39
CA PRO A 312 -28.25 -26.67 17.08
C PRO A 312 -28.29 -27.93 16.22
N ARG A 313 -28.90 -27.87 15.03
CA ARG A 313 -29.05 -29.04 14.14
C ARG A 313 -27.85 -29.30 13.20
N ALA A 314 -26.83 -28.44 13.13
CA ALA A 314 -25.55 -28.70 12.45
C ALA A 314 -24.53 -27.54 12.67
N LEU A 315 -23.22 -27.84 12.59
CA LEU A 315 -22.13 -26.86 12.79
C LEU A 315 -22.19 -25.66 11.83
N HIS A 316 -22.43 -25.93 10.54
CA HIS A 316 -22.56 -24.86 9.53
C HIS A 316 -23.71 -23.89 9.84
N GLY A 317 -24.77 -24.35 10.51
CA GLY A 317 -25.87 -23.48 10.94
C GLY A 317 -25.44 -22.50 12.03
N LEU A 318 -24.61 -22.95 12.97
CA LEU A 318 -23.99 -22.09 13.99
C LEU A 318 -23.04 -21.08 13.36
N HIS A 319 -22.16 -21.53 12.46
CA HIS A 319 -21.22 -20.65 11.75
C HIS A 319 -21.93 -19.57 10.95
N LYS A 320 -22.95 -19.96 10.18
CA LYS A 320 -23.76 -19.02 9.40
C LYS A 320 -24.36 -17.93 10.30
N CYS A 321 -24.96 -18.33 11.42
CA CYS A 321 -25.55 -17.38 12.37
C CYS A 321 -24.50 -16.46 13.00
N ALA A 322 -23.31 -16.98 13.32
CA ALA A 322 -22.21 -16.19 13.85
C ALA A 322 -21.66 -15.17 12.82
N VAL A 323 -21.50 -15.59 11.56
CA VAL A 323 -21.12 -14.69 10.45
C VAL A 323 -22.18 -13.60 10.27
N ASP A 324 -23.46 -13.96 10.19
CA ASP A 324 -24.55 -12.98 10.04
C ASP A 324 -24.57 -12.00 11.22
N LYS A 325 -24.40 -12.49 12.46
CA LYS A 325 -24.39 -11.65 13.65
C LYS A 325 -23.18 -10.72 13.70
N ALA A 326 -21.98 -11.19 13.30
CA ALA A 326 -20.79 -10.34 13.24
C ALA A 326 -20.92 -9.23 12.19
N LEU A 327 -21.65 -9.47 11.09
CA LEU A 327 -21.91 -8.48 10.05
C LEU A 327 -22.97 -7.44 10.45
N GLU A 328 -23.80 -7.70 11.47
CA GLU A 328 -24.75 -6.71 12.00
C GLU A 328 -24.07 -5.59 12.80
N TYR A 329 -22.84 -5.79 13.29
CA TYR A 329 -22.11 -4.82 14.10
C TYR A 329 -20.93 -4.24 13.32
N GLU A 330 -21.03 -2.96 12.95
CA GLU A 330 -20.00 -2.27 12.17
C GLU A 330 -18.69 -2.05 12.93
N ASP A 331 -18.74 -2.03 14.26
CA ASP A 331 -17.59 -1.81 15.17
C ASP A 331 -16.61 -2.99 15.25
N GLY A 332 -16.93 -4.13 14.62
CA GLY A 332 -16.04 -5.30 14.59
C GLY A 332 -15.88 -6.03 15.92
N ARG A 333 -16.71 -5.74 16.92
CA ARG A 333 -16.58 -6.31 18.28
C ARG A 333 -16.65 -7.83 18.34
N PHE A 334 -17.22 -8.48 17.32
CA PHE A 334 -17.35 -9.94 17.21
C PHE A 334 -16.34 -10.57 16.27
N ASP A 335 -15.43 -9.81 15.66
CA ASP A 335 -14.52 -10.30 14.63
C ASP A 335 -13.56 -11.35 15.15
N LEU A 336 -12.88 -11.03 16.25
CA LEU A 336 -11.97 -11.97 16.90
C LEU A 336 -12.70 -13.21 17.40
N PHE A 337 -13.91 -13.03 17.94
CA PHE A 337 -14.75 -14.14 18.37
C PHE A 337 -15.14 -15.05 17.19
N LEU A 338 -15.51 -14.46 16.05
CA LEU A 338 -15.87 -15.20 14.85
C LEU A 338 -14.67 -16.00 14.32
N ARG A 339 -13.49 -15.38 14.22
CA ARG A 339 -12.24 -16.06 13.80
C ARG A 339 -11.92 -17.24 14.72
N PHE A 340 -11.96 -17.01 16.03
CA PHE A 340 -11.70 -18.05 17.03
C PHE A 340 -12.72 -19.20 16.93
N LEU A 341 -14.01 -18.90 16.78
CA LEU A 341 -15.05 -19.91 16.62
C LEU A 341 -14.82 -20.79 15.39
N LEU A 342 -14.46 -20.17 14.26
CA LEU A 342 -14.22 -20.88 13.00
C LEU A 342 -12.93 -21.71 13.05
N GLY A 343 -11.82 -21.16 13.56
CA GLY A 343 -10.56 -21.89 13.72
C GLY A 343 -10.66 -23.07 14.70
N MET A 344 -11.43 -22.91 15.79
CA MET A 344 -11.74 -24.01 16.71
C MET A 344 -12.53 -25.14 16.04
N SER A 345 -13.22 -24.87 14.93
CA SER A 345 -14.11 -25.80 14.25
C SER A 345 -13.43 -26.68 13.19
N LEU A 346 -12.11 -26.58 13.06
CA LEU A 346 -11.28 -27.48 12.24
C LEU A 346 -11.19 -28.88 12.86
N ASP A 347 -10.97 -29.88 12.01
CA ASP A 347 -10.83 -31.29 12.42
C ASP A 347 -9.63 -31.52 13.37
N THR A 348 -8.60 -30.68 13.29
CA THR A 348 -7.46 -30.67 14.23
C THR A 348 -7.87 -30.32 15.66
N ASN A 349 -8.94 -29.54 15.82
CA ASN A 349 -9.47 -29.07 17.09
C ASN A 349 -10.74 -29.85 17.51
N GLN A 350 -11.14 -30.87 16.74
CA GLN A 350 -12.37 -31.61 16.99
C GLN A 350 -12.37 -32.39 18.30
N GLN A 351 -11.22 -32.87 18.77
CA GLN A 351 -11.15 -33.55 20.07
C GLN A 351 -11.49 -32.59 21.23
N LEU A 352 -11.21 -31.29 21.06
CA LEU A 352 -11.62 -30.23 21.99
C LEU A 352 -13.13 -29.92 21.87
N LEU A 353 -13.70 -30.10 20.67
CA LEU A 353 -15.10 -29.82 20.36
C LEU A 353 -16.08 -30.98 20.59
N LYS A 354 -15.60 -32.23 20.57
CA LYS A 354 -16.41 -33.44 20.76
C LYS A 354 -17.19 -33.40 22.06
N ASP A 355 -16.58 -32.83 23.10
CA ASP A 355 -17.23 -32.67 24.38
C ASP A 355 -18.12 -31.42 24.42
N LEU A 356 -17.75 -30.36 23.66
CA LEU A 356 -18.49 -29.10 23.49
C LEU A 356 -19.85 -29.27 22.81
N LEU A 357 -19.90 -30.12 21.79
CA LEU A 357 -21.09 -30.37 20.99
C LEU A 357 -21.15 -31.85 20.61
N PRO A 358 -21.61 -32.73 21.52
CA PRO A 358 -21.64 -34.19 21.29
C PRO A 358 -22.48 -34.59 20.06
N SER A 359 -23.42 -33.73 19.65
CA SER A 359 -24.31 -33.92 18.50
C SER A 359 -23.85 -33.23 17.21
N VAL A 360 -22.68 -32.57 17.22
CA VAL A 360 -22.18 -31.80 16.08
C VAL A 360 -20.82 -32.35 15.66
N ILE A 361 -20.86 -33.42 14.89
CA ILE A 361 -19.66 -33.91 14.18
C ILE A 361 -19.29 -32.83 13.16
N SER A 362 -18.10 -32.23 13.22
CA SER A 362 -17.59 -31.45 12.08
C SER A 362 -17.29 -32.43 10.97
N SER A 363 -18.21 -32.61 10.04
CA SER A 363 -17.85 -33.21 8.78
C SER A 363 -17.04 -32.17 7.99
N SER A 364 -16.04 -32.61 7.23
CA SER A 364 -15.38 -31.77 6.22
C SER A 364 -16.42 -31.08 5.31
N GLU A 365 -17.55 -31.76 5.07
CA GLU A 365 -18.73 -31.24 4.38
C GLU A 365 -19.36 -30.01 5.07
N SER A 366 -19.39 -29.95 6.40
CA SER A 366 -19.92 -28.79 7.14
C SER A 366 -18.98 -27.58 7.09
N ILE A 367 -17.67 -27.81 7.12
CA ILE A 367 -16.66 -26.76 6.94
C ILE A 367 -16.76 -26.22 5.51
N LYS A 368 -16.82 -27.10 4.51
CA LYS A 368 -17.01 -26.72 3.10
C LYS A 368 -18.27 -25.89 2.86
N LYS A 369 -19.40 -26.26 3.49
CA LYS A 369 -20.63 -25.44 3.46
C LYS A 369 -20.45 -24.06 4.09
N THR A 370 -19.63 -23.97 5.14
CA THR A 370 -19.31 -22.71 5.81
C THR A 370 -18.45 -21.81 4.91
N THR A 371 -17.38 -22.34 4.32
CA THR A 371 -16.49 -21.56 3.45
C THR A 371 -17.24 -21.09 2.19
N GLN A 372 -18.04 -21.97 1.58
CA GLN A 372 -18.95 -21.61 0.48
C GLN A 372 -19.94 -20.50 0.86
N TYR A 373 -20.45 -20.50 2.09
CA TYR A 373 -21.32 -19.43 2.58
C TYR A 373 -20.57 -18.10 2.69
N ILE A 374 -19.38 -18.09 3.29
CA ILE A 374 -18.56 -16.88 3.45
C ILE A 374 -18.20 -16.30 2.07
N ILE A 375 -17.79 -17.15 1.13
CA ILE A 375 -17.49 -16.75 -0.27
C ILE A 375 -18.73 -16.17 -0.94
N LYS A 376 -19.90 -16.79 -0.75
CA LYS A 376 -21.18 -16.26 -1.26
C LYS A 376 -21.49 -14.88 -0.68
N VAL A 377 -21.23 -14.66 0.60
CA VAL A 377 -21.42 -13.35 1.25
C VAL A 377 -20.47 -12.31 0.66
N LEU A 378 -19.18 -12.63 0.52
CA LEU A 378 -18.16 -11.77 -0.09
C LEU A 378 -18.50 -11.37 -1.54
N LYS A 379 -19.12 -12.26 -2.32
CA LYS A 379 -19.51 -11.99 -3.71
C LYS A 379 -20.82 -11.22 -3.85
N LYS A 380 -21.78 -11.38 -2.93
CA LYS A 380 -23.16 -10.87 -3.09
C LYS A 380 -23.49 -9.64 -2.26
N ARG A 381 -22.78 -9.38 -1.16
CA ARG A 381 -23.03 -8.21 -0.31
C ARG A 381 -22.00 -7.12 -0.59
N ALA A 382 -22.45 -5.87 -0.66
CA ALA A 382 -21.57 -4.71 -0.59
C ALA A 382 -21.07 -4.57 0.85
N LEU A 383 -19.79 -4.82 1.07
CA LEU A 383 -19.17 -4.83 2.40
C LEU A 383 -18.09 -3.76 2.48
N SER A 384 -17.92 -3.18 3.67
CA SER A 384 -16.79 -2.30 3.96
C SER A 384 -15.46 -3.08 3.86
N PRO A 385 -14.33 -2.41 3.59
CA PRO A 385 -13.02 -3.04 3.56
C PRO A 385 -12.71 -3.86 4.82
N GLU A 386 -13.05 -3.34 6.01
CA GLU A 386 -12.80 -3.97 7.30
C GLU A 386 -13.61 -5.27 7.45
N ARG A 387 -14.89 -5.26 7.07
CA ARG A 387 -15.74 -6.47 7.08
C ARG A 387 -15.22 -7.51 6.09
N CYS A 388 -14.81 -7.09 4.89
CA CYS A 388 -14.20 -7.97 3.90
C CYS A 388 -12.94 -8.64 4.45
N ILE A 389 -12.01 -7.84 4.99
CA ILE A 389 -10.76 -8.33 5.58
C ILE A 389 -11.06 -9.33 6.71
N ASN A 390 -12.04 -9.04 7.58
CA ASN A 390 -12.42 -9.98 8.63
C ASN A 390 -12.92 -11.32 8.09
N LEU A 391 -13.76 -11.32 7.07
CA LEU A 391 -14.24 -12.57 6.44
C LEU A 391 -13.13 -13.30 5.67
N LEU A 392 -12.16 -12.59 5.12
CA LEU A 392 -10.98 -13.20 4.49
C LEU A 392 -10.09 -13.87 5.54
N HIS A 393 -9.87 -13.24 6.69
CA HIS A 393 -9.23 -13.90 7.83
C HIS A 393 -10.00 -15.16 8.24
N CYS A 394 -11.33 -15.12 8.26
CA CYS A 394 -12.15 -16.30 8.57
C CYS A 394 -11.93 -17.45 7.56
N LEU A 395 -11.74 -17.15 6.27
CA LEU A 395 -11.40 -18.17 5.27
C LEU A 395 -9.98 -18.73 5.49
N VAL A 396 -9.01 -17.87 5.81
CA VAL A 396 -7.65 -18.29 6.16
C VAL A 396 -7.63 -19.19 7.40
N GLU A 397 -8.37 -18.84 8.46
CA GLU A 397 -8.53 -19.67 9.66
C GLU A 397 -9.18 -21.02 9.36
N LEU A 398 -10.02 -21.10 8.32
CA LEU A 398 -10.63 -22.34 7.84
C LEU A 398 -9.76 -23.09 6.82
N ASN A 399 -8.53 -22.64 6.57
CA ASN A 399 -7.61 -23.15 5.55
C ASN A 399 -8.22 -23.19 4.13
N ASP A 400 -9.10 -22.24 3.79
CA ASP A 400 -9.75 -22.14 2.49
C ASP A 400 -9.13 -21.00 1.65
N HIS A 401 -8.50 -21.37 0.54
CA HIS A 401 -7.91 -20.44 -0.43
C HIS A 401 -8.68 -20.38 -1.75
N SER A 402 -9.87 -20.97 -1.82
CA SER A 402 -10.59 -21.20 -3.08
C SER A 402 -11.00 -19.91 -3.80
N LEU A 403 -11.38 -18.86 -3.06
CA LEU A 403 -11.70 -17.55 -3.63
C LEU A 403 -10.50 -16.92 -4.36
N LEU A 404 -9.29 -17.15 -3.86
CA LEU A 404 -8.06 -16.59 -4.43
C LEU A 404 -7.61 -17.38 -5.64
N GLU A 405 -7.66 -18.70 -5.55
CA GLU A 405 -7.43 -19.56 -6.72
C GLU A 405 -8.39 -19.22 -7.86
N GLU A 406 -9.64 -18.87 -7.56
CA GLU A 406 -10.62 -18.44 -8.56
C GLU A 406 -10.23 -17.09 -9.19
N ILE A 407 -9.86 -16.09 -8.39
CA ILE A 407 -9.41 -14.78 -8.88
C ILE A 407 -8.13 -14.94 -9.72
N GLN A 408 -7.21 -15.81 -9.32
CA GLN A 408 -5.96 -16.06 -10.04
C GLN A 408 -6.15 -16.92 -11.30
N LYS A 409 -7.07 -17.90 -11.32
CA LYS A 409 -7.39 -18.71 -12.51
C LYS A 409 -8.15 -17.91 -13.58
N SER A 410 -8.85 -16.85 -13.19
CA SER A 410 -9.48 -15.92 -14.14
C SER A 410 -8.50 -15.19 -15.08
N LYS A 411 -7.19 -15.42 -14.89
CA LYS A 411 -6.06 -14.92 -15.68
C LYS A 411 -6.05 -15.43 -17.13
N ASP A 412 -6.64 -16.59 -17.42
CA ASP A 412 -6.55 -17.23 -18.75
C ASP A 412 -7.74 -16.92 -19.68
N THR A 413 -8.76 -16.24 -19.17
CA THR A 413 -9.94 -15.79 -19.94
C THR A 413 -10.00 -14.27 -19.85
N GLY A 414 -9.87 -13.57 -20.99
CA GLY A 414 -9.63 -12.11 -21.04
C GLY A 414 -10.46 -11.20 -20.11
N SER A 415 -9.91 -10.00 -19.82
CA SER A 415 -10.39 -8.94 -18.91
C SER A 415 -11.57 -9.28 -17.98
N THR A 416 -11.30 -10.00 -16.89
CA THR A 416 -12.32 -10.28 -15.87
C THR A 416 -12.60 -9.02 -15.05
N LYS A 417 -13.86 -8.63 -14.89
CA LYS A 417 -14.24 -7.47 -14.05
C LYS A 417 -14.22 -7.87 -12.57
N LEU A 418 -13.39 -7.22 -11.77
CA LEU A 418 -13.34 -7.47 -10.33
C LEU A 418 -14.37 -6.61 -9.60
N THR A 419 -15.05 -7.21 -8.62
CA THR A 419 -15.87 -6.46 -7.65
C THR A 419 -14.98 -5.74 -6.64
N GLU A 420 -15.52 -4.74 -5.96
CA GLU A 420 -14.83 -4.03 -4.87
C GLU A 420 -14.35 -4.98 -3.76
N THR A 421 -15.17 -5.97 -3.42
CA THR A 421 -14.82 -6.98 -2.41
C THR A 421 -13.68 -7.90 -2.88
N GLN A 422 -13.64 -8.26 -4.16
CA GLN A 422 -12.53 -9.00 -4.76
C GLN A 422 -11.25 -8.14 -4.81
N CYS A 423 -11.36 -6.83 -5.04
CA CYS A 423 -10.23 -5.91 -4.98
C CYS A 423 -9.64 -5.85 -3.57
N THR A 424 -10.48 -5.76 -2.52
CA THR A 424 -10.01 -5.85 -1.13
C THR A 424 -9.35 -7.20 -0.84
N ALA A 425 -9.92 -8.30 -1.34
CA ALA A 425 -9.35 -9.64 -1.16
C ALA A 425 -7.98 -9.79 -1.81
N LEU A 426 -7.86 -9.35 -3.06
CA LEU A 426 -6.60 -9.36 -3.81
C LEU A 426 -5.55 -8.50 -3.12
N SER A 427 -5.92 -7.28 -2.71
CA SER A 427 -5.00 -6.37 -2.01
C SER A 427 -4.51 -6.96 -0.70
N TYR A 428 -5.41 -7.56 0.09
CA TYR A 428 -5.05 -8.17 1.37
C TYR A 428 -4.05 -9.31 1.16
N VAL A 429 -4.36 -10.25 0.27
CA VAL A 429 -3.52 -11.45 0.10
C VAL A 429 -2.15 -11.15 -0.48
N LEU A 430 -2.07 -10.23 -1.45
CA LEU A 430 -0.78 -9.85 -2.02
C LEU A 430 0.09 -9.08 -1.02
N THR A 431 -0.50 -8.40 -0.03
CA THR A 431 0.25 -7.64 0.99
C THR A 431 0.50 -8.44 2.27
N MET A 432 -0.20 -9.55 2.48
CA MET A 432 -0.10 -10.39 3.68
C MET A 432 1.30 -10.91 4.04
N PRO A 433 2.13 -11.36 3.08
CA PRO A 433 3.48 -11.83 3.38
C PRO A 433 4.39 -10.74 3.98
N GLY A 434 4.00 -9.47 3.89
CA GLY A 434 4.84 -8.33 4.29
C GLY A 434 6.02 -8.10 3.35
N GLU A 435 6.14 -8.89 2.29
CA GLU A 435 7.18 -8.76 1.26
C GLU A 435 6.79 -7.71 0.22
N VAL A 436 7.79 -7.00 -0.30
CA VAL A 436 7.62 -6.03 -1.37
C VAL A 436 7.39 -6.77 -2.69
N ILE A 437 6.32 -6.42 -3.40
CA ILE A 437 5.97 -7.01 -4.69
C ILE A 437 6.85 -6.39 -5.77
N ASP A 438 7.45 -7.20 -6.63
CA ASP A 438 8.27 -6.65 -7.72
C ASP A 438 7.40 -5.96 -8.78
N ILE A 439 6.39 -6.67 -9.30
CA ILE A 439 5.49 -6.16 -10.35
C ILE A 439 4.04 -6.44 -9.99
N PHE A 440 3.23 -5.38 -9.95
CA PHE A 440 1.78 -5.46 -9.90
C PHE A 440 1.19 -5.00 -11.23
N ASP A 441 0.53 -5.93 -11.92
CA ASP A 441 -0.04 -5.73 -13.25
C ASP A 441 -1.57 -5.78 -13.15
N LEU A 442 -2.20 -4.62 -13.32
CA LEU A 442 -3.64 -4.45 -13.24
C LEU A 442 -4.34 -4.68 -14.58
N GLN A 443 -3.63 -4.70 -15.71
CA GLN A 443 -4.23 -4.86 -17.05
C GLN A 443 -5.09 -6.12 -17.18
N ARG A 444 -4.80 -7.11 -16.32
CA ARG A 444 -5.50 -8.39 -16.22
C ARG A 444 -6.96 -8.24 -15.78
N TRP A 445 -7.30 -7.12 -15.15
CA TRP A 445 -8.59 -6.93 -14.49
C TRP A 445 -9.21 -5.57 -14.82
N LYS A 446 -10.52 -5.57 -15.06
CA LYS A 446 -11.30 -4.33 -15.10
C LYS A 446 -11.78 -4.00 -13.70
N VAL A 447 -11.39 -2.83 -13.19
CA VAL A 447 -11.77 -2.37 -11.84
C VAL A 447 -12.54 -1.06 -11.91
N SER A 448 -13.41 -0.83 -10.92
CA SER A 448 -14.03 0.49 -10.72
C SER A 448 -13.05 1.44 -10.02
N GLU A 449 -13.38 2.73 -9.96
CA GLU A 449 -12.63 3.72 -9.16
C GLU A 449 -12.47 3.26 -7.70
N GLU A 450 -13.55 2.77 -7.09
CA GLU A 450 -13.52 2.22 -5.73
C GLU A 450 -12.69 0.93 -5.65
N GLY A 451 -12.71 0.11 -6.69
CA GLY A 451 -11.86 -1.07 -6.81
C GLY A 451 -10.38 -0.70 -6.78
N LEU A 452 -9.96 0.31 -7.55
CA LEU A 452 -8.59 0.83 -7.53
C LEU A 452 -8.22 1.41 -6.16
N ARG A 453 -9.13 2.16 -5.52
CA ARG A 453 -8.92 2.67 -4.16
C ARG A 453 -8.65 1.54 -3.17
N ARG A 454 -9.37 0.42 -3.29
CA ARG A 454 -9.17 -0.79 -2.48
C ARG A 454 -7.89 -1.55 -2.83
N LEU A 455 -7.32 -1.35 -4.02
CA LEU A 455 -6.02 -1.86 -4.45
C LEU A 455 -4.85 -0.92 -4.13
N ALA A 456 -5.11 0.26 -3.57
CA ALA A 456 -4.04 1.19 -3.21
C ALA A 456 -2.94 0.57 -2.31
N PRO A 457 -3.26 -0.31 -1.33
CA PRO A 457 -2.22 -0.96 -0.52
C PRO A 457 -1.28 -1.81 -1.39
N VAL A 458 -1.79 -2.64 -2.31
CA VAL A 458 -0.92 -3.48 -3.15
C VAL A 458 -0.03 -2.66 -4.08
N ILE A 459 -0.56 -1.58 -4.67
CA ILE A 459 0.23 -0.67 -5.51
C ILE A 459 1.34 0.01 -4.67
N LYS A 460 1.02 0.45 -3.45
CA LYS A 460 1.97 1.05 -2.51
C LYS A 460 3.12 0.10 -2.11
N TYR A 461 2.83 -1.20 -1.98
CA TYR A 461 3.81 -2.23 -1.66
C TYR A 461 4.53 -2.82 -2.88
N SER A 462 4.27 -2.29 -4.09
CA SER A 462 4.91 -2.74 -5.32
C SER A 462 6.08 -1.84 -5.72
N ARG A 463 7.13 -2.41 -6.34
CA ARG A 463 8.20 -1.64 -6.98
C ARG A 463 7.76 -1.10 -8.33
N LYS A 464 7.06 -1.93 -9.11
CA LYS A 464 6.50 -1.58 -10.42
C LYS A 464 4.99 -1.77 -10.42
N ALA A 465 4.26 -0.79 -10.94
CA ALA A 465 2.83 -0.89 -11.15
C ALA A 465 2.47 -0.61 -12.61
N TRP A 466 1.81 -1.56 -13.27
CA TRP A 466 1.31 -1.42 -14.63
C TRP A 466 -0.20 -1.25 -14.59
N LEU A 467 -0.65 -0.02 -14.82
CA LEU A 467 -2.05 0.37 -14.82
C LEU A 467 -2.48 0.88 -16.21
N GLU A 468 -1.76 0.46 -17.25
CA GLU A 468 -2.06 0.80 -18.63
C GLU A 468 -3.43 0.26 -19.07
N ASN A 469 -4.15 1.03 -19.88
CA ASN A 469 -5.46 0.62 -20.44
C ASN A 469 -6.45 0.08 -19.39
N CYS A 470 -6.42 0.66 -18.17
CA CYS A 470 -7.28 0.27 -17.06
C CYS A 470 -8.54 1.14 -16.94
N HIS A 471 -8.80 2.01 -17.93
CA HIS A 471 -9.88 2.99 -17.93
C HIS A 471 -9.88 3.87 -16.67
N LEU A 472 -8.69 4.31 -16.25
CA LEU A 472 -8.53 5.17 -15.08
C LEU A 472 -9.16 6.55 -15.32
N THR A 473 -9.67 7.17 -14.25
CA THR A 473 -10.28 8.50 -14.29
C THR A 473 -9.43 9.51 -13.52
N VAL A 474 -9.81 10.79 -13.54
CA VAL A 474 -9.16 11.84 -12.74
C VAL A 474 -9.15 11.51 -11.23
N LYS A 475 -10.18 10.83 -10.71
CA LYS A 475 -10.22 10.38 -9.30
C LYS A 475 -9.24 9.23 -9.04
N SER A 476 -9.04 8.35 -10.02
CA SER A 476 -7.99 7.34 -9.95
C SER A 476 -6.61 8.00 -9.79
N CYS A 477 -6.36 9.12 -10.48
CA CYS A 477 -5.13 9.90 -10.32
C CYS A 477 -4.96 10.47 -8.91
N GLU A 478 -6.03 10.87 -8.22
CA GLU A 478 -5.95 11.29 -6.81
C GLU A 478 -5.53 10.14 -5.89
N THR A 479 -6.04 8.93 -6.16
CA THR A 479 -5.63 7.71 -5.45
C THR A 479 -4.15 7.42 -5.69
N VAL A 480 -3.69 7.45 -6.95
CA VAL A 480 -2.27 7.27 -7.30
C VAL A 480 -1.40 8.34 -6.66
N ALA A 481 -1.83 9.60 -6.68
CA ALA A 481 -1.12 10.71 -6.03
C ALA A 481 -0.99 10.51 -4.52
N SER A 482 -2.01 9.97 -3.85
CA SER A 482 -1.95 9.63 -2.42
C SER A 482 -0.93 8.53 -2.13
N ILE A 483 -0.79 7.56 -3.04
CA ILE A 483 0.21 6.48 -2.94
C ILE A 483 1.62 7.05 -3.08
N LEU A 484 1.84 7.94 -4.05
CA LEU A 484 3.13 8.61 -4.25
C LEU A 484 3.54 9.49 -3.05
N GLN A 485 2.57 10.07 -2.34
CA GLN A 485 2.81 10.89 -1.13
C GLN A 485 3.18 10.08 0.11
N SER A 486 2.89 8.78 0.13
CA SER A 486 3.08 7.93 1.30
C SER A 486 4.56 7.57 1.51
N ALA A 487 5.12 7.88 2.69
CA ALA A 487 6.49 7.52 3.07
C ALA A 487 6.82 6.02 2.93
N ASN A 488 5.83 5.17 3.17
CA ASN A 488 5.95 3.70 3.09
C ASN A 488 5.71 3.13 1.68
N SER A 489 5.65 3.98 0.64
CA SER A 489 5.57 3.52 -0.74
C SER A 489 6.90 2.97 -1.22
N HIS A 490 6.87 1.88 -1.98
CA HIS A 490 8.04 1.25 -2.63
C HIS A 490 8.09 1.49 -4.13
N LEU A 491 7.11 2.23 -4.68
CA LEU A 491 6.92 2.40 -6.10
C LEU A 491 8.04 3.25 -6.73
N THR A 492 8.76 2.64 -7.67
CA THR A 492 9.84 3.27 -8.46
C THR A 492 9.48 3.37 -9.94
N GLU A 493 8.61 2.49 -10.46
CA GLU A 493 8.16 2.51 -11.85
C GLU A 493 6.64 2.44 -11.95
N LEU A 494 6.05 3.35 -12.73
CA LEU A 494 4.61 3.45 -12.89
C LEU A 494 4.26 3.63 -14.36
N ASN A 495 3.45 2.72 -14.89
CA ASN A 495 2.86 2.83 -16.22
C ASN A 495 1.37 3.18 -16.11
N LEU A 496 1.00 4.36 -16.63
CA LEU A 496 -0.37 4.87 -16.71
C LEU A 496 -0.83 5.07 -18.16
N SER A 497 -0.16 4.47 -19.14
CA SER A 497 -0.46 4.71 -20.55
C SER A 497 -1.86 4.27 -20.96
N HIS A 498 -2.38 4.82 -22.07
CA HIS A 498 -3.69 4.43 -22.62
C HIS A 498 -4.88 4.61 -21.65
N ASN A 499 -4.91 5.66 -20.83
CA ASN A 499 -6.01 5.90 -19.87
C ASN A 499 -6.82 7.17 -20.13
N ASP A 500 -6.54 7.93 -21.19
CA ASP A 500 -7.29 9.16 -21.53
C ASP A 500 -7.40 10.17 -20.36
N LEU A 501 -6.36 10.27 -19.53
CA LEU A 501 -6.39 11.03 -18.28
C LEU A 501 -6.57 12.55 -18.46
N GLY A 502 -6.08 13.09 -19.59
CA GLY A 502 -6.03 14.52 -19.88
C GLY A 502 -5.20 15.33 -18.85
N ASP A 503 -5.15 16.64 -19.04
CA ASP A 503 -4.34 17.50 -18.17
C ASP A 503 -4.87 17.58 -16.73
N LEU A 504 -6.18 17.39 -16.53
CA LEU A 504 -6.78 17.33 -15.20
C LEU A 504 -6.27 16.11 -14.41
N GLY A 505 -6.16 14.95 -15.06
CA GLY A 505 -5.55 13.77 -14.44
C GLY A 505 -4.07 14.00 -14.11
N LEU A 506 -3.33 14.60 -15.05
CA LEU A 506 -1.93 14.98 -14.85
C LEU A 506 -1.75 15.97 -13.69
N GLU A 507 -2.63 16.96 -13.56
CA GLU A 507 -2.62 17.93 -12.45
C GLU A 507 -2.69 17.20 -11.10
N LYS A 508 -3.62 16.24 -10.95
CA LYS A 508 -3.74 15.44 -9.74
C LYS A 508 -2.49 14.59 -9.47
N LEU A 509 -1.92 13.98 -10.50
CA LEU A 509 -0.67 13.20 -10.37
C LEU A 509 0.51 14.09 -9.94
N CYS A 510 0.61 15.31 -10.46
CA CYS A 510 1.68 16.24 -10.13
C CYS A 510 1.71 16.58 -8.62
N VAL A 511 0.55 16.62 -7.94
CA VAL A 511 0.49 16.77 -6.48
C VAL A 511 1.27 15.64 -5.78
N GLY A 512 1.14 14.41 -6.27
CA GLY A 512 1.88 13.26 -5.76
C GLY A 512 3.37 13.32 -6.06
N LEU A 513 3.73 13.68 -7.30
CA LEU A 513 5.12 13.74 -7.76
C LEU A 513 5.95 14.83 -7.06
N LYS A 514 5.32 15.94 -6.63
CA LYS A 514 6.00 17.02 -5.86
C LYS A 514 6.34 16.62 -4.41
N SER A 515 5.81 15.49 -3.92
CA SER A 515 6.01 15.07 -2.53
C SER A 515 7.46 14.70 -2.23
N PRO A 516 8.01 15.08 -1.06
CA PRO A 516 9.34 14.62 -0.62
C PRO A 516 9.43 13.10 -0.43
N ASN A 517 8.29 12.44 -0.25
CA ASN A 517 8.20 10.99 -0.07
C ASN A 517 8.18 10.22 -1.40
N CYS A 518 8.05 10.91 -2.54
CA CYS A 518 8.00 10.27 -3.85
C CYS A 518 9.33 9.57 -4.16
N LYS A 519 9.26 8.30 -4.55
CA LYS A 519 10.40 7.47 -4.94
C LYS A 519 10.40 7.10 -6.42
N LEU A 520 9.48 7.68 -7.20
CA LEU A 520 9.27 7.32 -8.59
C LEU A 520 10.44 7.78 -9.47
N GLU A 521 11.01 6.84 -10.22
CA GLU A 521 12.14 7.01 -11.13
C GLU A 521 11.73 6.89 -12.59
N SER A 522 10.71 6.09 -12.90
CA SER A 522 10.16 5.94 -14.24
C SER A 522 8.65 6.16 -14.26
N LEU A 523 8.18 6.99 -15.20
CA LEU A 523 6.77 7.28 -15.42
C LEU A 523 6.44 7.21 -16.90
N ASP A 524 5.46 6.37 -17.24
CA ASP A 524 4.88 6.31 -18.58
C ASP A 524 3.47 6.92 -18.56
N LEU A 525 3.33 8.02 -19.31
CA LEU A 525 2.09 8.78 -19.52
C LEU A 525 1.70 8.80 -21.01
N SER A 526 2.24 7.91 -21.83
CA SER A 526 1.91 7.84 -23.25
C SER A 526 0.41 7.58 -23.48
N PHE A 527 -0.14 8.06 -24.59
CA PHE A 527 -1.57 7.88 -24.93
C PHE A 527 -2.55 8.33 -23.82
N ASN A 528 -2.36 9.53 -23.26
CA ASN A 528 -3.24 10.07 -22.21
C ASN A 528 -3.96 11.36 -22.60
N LYS A 529 -3.95 11.74 -23.88
CA LYS A 529 -4.59 12.97 -24.40
C LYS A 529 -4.11 14.23 -23.66
N LEU A 530 -2.83 14.25 -23.29
CA LEU A 530 -2.19 15.42 -22.68
C LEU A 530 -1.93 16.49 -23.73
N ASN A 531 -1.96 17.76 -23.33
CA ASN A 531 -1.61 18.88 -24.20
C ASN A 531 -0.65 19.86 -23.51
N ALA A 532 -0.35 20.98 -24.19
CA ALA A 532 0.57 22.00 -23.72
C ALA A 532 0.26 22.57 -22.32
N SER A 533 -1.02 22.64 -21.93
CA SER A 533 -1.43 23.25 -20.67
C SER A 533 -0.95 22.44 -19.45
N GLY A 534 -1.01 21.11 -19.53
CA GLY A 534 -0.53 20.20 -18.47
C GLY A 534 0.99 20.20 -18.30
N MET A 535 1.74 20.52 -19.36
CA MET A 535 3.21 20.45 -19.36
C MET A 535 3.87 21.46 -18.42
N LYS A 536 3.21 22.57 -18.10
CA LYS A 536 3.71 23.55 -17.13
C LYS A 536 3.86 22.93 -15.74
N LEU A 537 2.84 22.22 -15.27
CA LEU A 537 2.85 21.57 -13.95
C LEU A 537 3.89 20.45 -13.89
N LEU A 538 4.02 19.68 -14.97
CA LEU A 538 5.02 18.62 -15.06
C LEU A 538 6.44 19.20 -15.11
N SER A 539 6.65 20.33 -15.81
CA SER A 539 7.94 21.03 -15.84
C SER A 539 8.36 21.50 -14.45
N ASP A 540 7.43 22.06 -13.67
CA ASP A 540 7.68 22.44 -12.27
C ASP A 540 8.05 21.22 -11.40
N VAL A 541 7.47 20.05 -11.66
CA VAL A 541 7.84 18.79 -10.98
C VAL A 541 9.28 18.42 -11.32
N LEU A 542 9.64 18.45 -12.60
CA LEU A 542 10.95 18.00 -13.09
C LEU A 542 12.12 18.81 -12.52
N ILE A 543 11.93 20.12 -12.30
CA ILE A 543 12.91 21.00 -11.67
C ILE A 543 12.78 21.04 -10.14
N GLY A 544 11.79 20.34 -9.57
CA GLY A 544 11.56 20.34 -8.12
C GLY A 544 12.68 19.62 -7.35
N PRO A 545 13.01 20.06 -6.12
CA PRO A 545 14.12 19.53 -5.34
C PRO A 545 13.96 18.05 -4.96
N HIS A 546 12.72 17.57 -4.91
CA HIS A 546 12.38 16.21 -4.51
C HIS A 546 12.15 15.25 -5.68
N CYS A 547 12.26 15.73 -6.93
CA CYS A 547 12.06 14.90 -8.10
C CYS A 547 13.19 13.88 -8.24
N LYS A 548 12.79 12.62 -8.47
CA LYS A 548 13.67 11.47 -8.72
C LYS A 548 13.47 10.84 -10.09
N LEU A 549 12.57 11.38 -10.91
CA LEU A 549 12.30 10.87 -12.24
C LEU A 549 13.55 10.96 -13.11
N GLN A 550 13.90 9.82 -13.70
CA GLN A 550 14.99 9.63 -14.65
C GLN A 550 14.46 9.20 -16.03
N SER A 551 13.30 8.56 -16.10
CA SER A 551 12.66 8.16 -17.34
C SER A 551 11.24 8.70 -17.41
N LEU A 552 10.92 9.39 -18.50
CA LEU A 552 9.59 9.93 -18.75
C LEU A 552 9.17 9.62 -20.19
N ASP A 553 8.02 8.97 -20.33
CA ASP A 553 7.39 8.73 -21.63
C ASP A 553 6.12 9.57 -21.75
N LEU A 554 6.09 10.44 -22.75
CA LEU A 554 4.95 11.30 -23.09
C LEU A 554 4.46 11.03 -24.52
N SER A 555 4.90 9.96 -25.16
CA SER A 555 4.62 9.67 -26.56
C SER A 555 3.11 9.59 -26.84
N ASN A 556 2.69 9.87 -28.07
CA ASN A 556 1.30 9.83 -28.50
C ASN A 556 0.37 10.72 -27.65
N ASN A 557 0.83 11.95 -27.35
CA ASN A 557 0.04 13.01 -26.72
C ASN A 557 0.10 14.28 -27.58
N ASP A 558 -0.90 15.14 -27.50
CA ASP A 558 -1.03 16.31 -28.36
C ASP A 558 -0.31 17.54 -27.75
N LEU A 559 0.98 17.39 -27.47
CA LEU A 559 1.78 18.42 -26.79
C LEU A 559 2.02 19.65 -27.68
N GLU A 560 2.24 19.42 -28.98
CA GLU A 560 2.62 20.45 -29.96
C GLU A 560 3.92 21.19 -29.57
N ASP A 561 4.35 22.14 -30.40
CA ASP A 561 5.56 22.94 -30.13
C ASP A 561 5.43 23.72 -28.81
N SER A 562 4.24 24.21 -28.49
CA SER A 562 3.98 24.99 -27.28
C SER A 562 4.21 24.18 -26.00
N GLY A 563 3.77 22.92 -25.93
CA GLY A 563 4.02 22.04 -24.78
C GLY A 563 5.47 21.63 -24.65
N VAL A 564 6.14 21.33 -25.77
CA VAL A 564 7.57 21.00 -25.80
C VAL A 564 8.43 22.20 -25.41
N ASN A 565 8.09 23.41 -25.83
CA ASN A 565 8.79 24.63 -25.44
C ASN A 565 8.78 24.82 -23.91
N VAL A 566 7.68 24.45 -23.24
CA VAL A 566 7.60 24.48 -21.76
C VAL A 566 8.51 23.41 -21.14
N LEU A 567 8.50 22.19 -21.66
CA LEU A 567 9.42 21.13 -21.22
C LEU A 567 10.89 21.51 -21.43
N CYS A 568 11.22 22.22 -22.53
CA CYS A 568 12.57 22.70 -22.82
C CYS A 568 13.11 23.64 -21.74
N GLN A 569 12.24 24.43 -21.08
CA GLN A 569 12.64 25.27 -19.95
C GLN A 569 13.10 24.42 -18.76
N ALA A 570 12.43 23.30 -18.50
CA ALA A 570 12.84 22.36 -17.47
C ALA A 570 14.12 21.60 -17.85
N LEU A 571 14.26 21.14 -19.10
CA LEU A 571 15.46 20.46 -19.59
C LEU A 571 16.71 21.34 -19.55
N SER A 572 16.55 22.65 -19.80
CA SER A 572 17.64 23.63 -19.71
C SER A 572 18.11 23.90 -18.28
N ASN A 573 17.39 23.41 -17.27
CA ASN A 573 17.71 23.61 -15.85
C ASN A 573 18.57 22.45 -15.30
N HIS A 574 19.66 22.77 -14.60
CA HIS A 574 20.57 21.78 -13.99
C HIS A 574 19.93 20.88 -12.93
N GLN A 575 18.76 21.23 -12.40
CA GLN A 575 18.03 20.41 -11.43
C GLN A 575 17.26 19.26 -12.09
N CYS A 576 17.03 19.30 -13.41
CA CYS A 576 16.39 18.22 -14.13
C CYS A 576 17.33 17.00 -14.22
N LYS A 577 16.84 15.83 -13.80
CA LYS A 577 17.60 14.58 -13.70
C LYS A 577 17.20 13.52 -14.74
N LEU A 578 16.39 13.91 -15.74
CA LEU A 578 15.93 13.00 -16.78
C LEU A 578 17.13 12.48 -17.60
N LYS A 579 17.18 11.16 -17.76
CA LYS A 579 18.09 10.42 -18.61
C LYS A 579 17.43 9.92 -19.88
N THR A 580 16.15 9.56 -19.79
CA THR A 580 15.35 9.10 -20.91
C THR A 580 14.10 9.97 -21.03
N LEU A 581 13.91 10.55 -22.21
CA LEU A 581 12.70 11.28 -22.57
C LEU A 581 12.17 10.74 -23.88
N ARG A 582 10.90 10.32 -23.91
CA ARG A 582 10.21 9.93 -25.14
C ARG A 582 9.07 10.88 -25.45
N LEU A 583 9.09 11.40 -26.67
CA LEU A 583 8.16 12.37 -27.24
C LEU A 583 7.73 11.92 -28.64
N SER A 584 7.68 10.61 -28.88
CA SER A 584 7.27 10.07 -30.18
C SER A 584 5.81 10.43 -30.47
N ASP A 585 5.49 10.79 -31.71
CA ASP A 585 4.15 11.19 -32.15
C ASP A 585 3.48 12.23 -31.22
N CYS A 586 4.18 13.34 -30.95
CA CYS A 586 3.70 14.43 -30.08
C CYS A 586 3.24 15.69 -30.84
N ARG A 587 3.08 15.56 -32.17
CA ARG A 587 2.78 16.66 -33.11
C ARG A 587 3.80 17.80 -33.07
N ILE A 588 5.07 17.48 -32.85
CA ILE A 588 6.17 18.45 -32.81
C ILE A 588 6.55 18.83 -34.25
N CYS A 589 6.69 20.13 -34.49
CA CYS A 589 7.12 20.72 -35.75
C CYS A 589 8.50 21.40 -35.61
N GLU A 590 8.96 22.09 -36.67
CA GLU A 590 10.28 22.74 -36.76
C GLU A 590 10.63 23.66 -35.57
N GLU A 591 9.65 24.39 -35.03
CA GLU A 591 9.87 25.27 -33.88
C GLU A 591 10.20 24.48 -32.60
N GLY A 592 9.41 23.45 -32.28
CA GLY A 592 9.62 22.63 -31.10
C GLY A 592 10.94 21.85 -31.14
N PHE A 593 11.33 21.35 -32.32
CA PHE A 593 12.64 20.73 -32.50
C PHE A 593 13.80 21.74 -32.34
N SER A 594 13.64 22.97 -32.82
CA SER A 594 14.64 24.04 -32.64
C SER A 594 14.83 24.38 -31.16
N SER A 595 13.73 24.46 -30.40
CA SER A 595 13.75 24.66 -28.95
C SER A 595 14.41 23.51 -28.19
N LEU A 596 14.10 22.26 -28.55
CA LEU A 596 14.76 21.07 -27.99
C LEU A 596 16.27 21.11 -28.22
N ALA A 597 16.69 21.39 -29.45
CA ALA A 597 18.10 21.50 -29.79
C ALA A 597 18.80 22.63 -28.99
N SER A 598 18.11 23.75 -28.77
CA SER A 598 18.63 24.85 -27.93
C SER A 598 18.76 24.44 -26.46
N ALA A 599 17.77 23.74 -25.90
CA ALA A 599 17.77 23.29 -24.52
C ALA A 599 18.93 22.29 -24.26
N LEU A 600 19.12 21.34 -25.17
CA LEU A 600 20.19 20.33 -25.09
C LEU A 600 21.60 20.93 -25.22
N ARG A 601 21.76 22.05 -25.94
CA ARG A 601 23.03 22.78 -26.02
C ARG A 601 23.30 23.62 -24.77
N SER A 602 22.26 24.19 -24.18
CA SER A 602 22.35 25.15 -23.07
C SER A 602 22.72 24.47 -21.75
N ASN A 603 22.33 23.21 -21.60
CA ASN A 603 22.70 22.37 -20.48
C ASN A 603 23.13 21.04 -21.10
N PRO A 604 24.40 20.59 -20.99
CA PRO A 604 24.80 19.24 -21.37
C PRO A 604 24.10 18.28 -20.41
N THR A 605 22.85 17.96 -20.75
CA THR A 605 21.90 17.23 -19.92
C THR A 605 22.44 15.85 -19.61
N TYR A 606 22.08 15.30 -18.44
CA TYR A 606 22.15 13.87 -18.14
C TYR A 606 21.28 13.00 -19.08
N LEU A 607 20.64 13.61 -20.10
CA LEU A 607 19.77 12.96 -21.06
C LEU A 607 20.60 12.09 -22.00
N GLU A 608 20.59 10.79 -21.73
CA GLU A 608 21.29 9.75 -22.49
C GLU A 608 20.45 9.27 -23.69
N GLN A 609 19.12 9.38 -23.61
CA GLN A 609 18.20 8.89 -24.62
C GLN A 609 17.05 9.87 -24.86
N LEU A 610 16.85 10.25 -26.13
CA LEU A 610 15.76 11.09 -26.58
C LEU A 610 15.06 10.43 -27.79
N ASP A 611 13.78 10.11 -27.64
CA ASP A 611 12.95 9.57 -28.72
C ASP A 611 12.02 10.66 -29.27
N LEU A 612 12.16 10.97 -30.57
CA LEU A 612 11.38 11.96 -31.30
C LEU A 612 10.72 11.38 -32.56
N HIS A 613 10.58 10.05 -32.67
CA HIS A 613 10.01 9.41 -33.87
C HIS A 613 8.59 9.92 -34.17
N ASN A 614 8.15 9.78 -35.43
CA ASN A 614 6.80 10.15 -35.89
C ASN A 614 6.41 11.63 -35.63
N ASN A 615 7.37 12.53 -35.46
CA ASN A 615 7.15 13.98 -35.47
C ASN A 615 7.58 14.61 -36.80
N ARG A 616 7.39 15.93 -36.97
CA ARG A 616 7.65 16.65 -38.23
C ARG A 616 8.80 17.66 -38.08
N PRO A 617 10.08 17.24 -38.12
CA PRO A 617 11.21 18.13 -37.85
C PRO A 617 11.37 19.32 -38.80
N GLY A 618 10.75 19.31 -39.99
CA GLY A 618 10.85 20.43 -40.92
C GLY A 618 12.25 20.60 -41.50
N GLY A 619 12.56 21.81 -42.00
CA GLY A 619 13.59 22.08 -43.00
C GLY A 619 15.08 21.86 -42.62
N PRO A 620 16.02 22.27 -43.50
CA PRO A 620 17.45 22.01 -43.36
C PRO A 620 18.08 22.52 -42.06
N GLY A 621 17.52 23.57 -41.45
CA GLY A 621 18.02 24.18 -40.22
C GLY A 621 17.88 23.27 -38.99
N VAL A 622 16.77 22.55 -38.89
CA VAL A 622 16.50 21.60 -37.79
C VAL A 622 17.32 20.32 -37.94
N ILE A 623 17.44 19.79 -39.16
CA ILE A 623 18.30 18.64 -39.44
C ILE A 623 19.76 18.96 -39.07
N ASN A 624 20.23 20.17 -39.36
CA ASN A 624 21.59 20.59 -38.96
C ASN A 624 21.75 20.76 -37.44
N ALA A 625 20.70 21.17 -36.73
CA ALA A 625 20.70 21.35 -35.28
C ALA A 625 20.58 20.05 -34.48
N LEU A 626 19.98 19.01 -35.08
CA LEU A 626 19.76 17.70 -34.48
C LEU A 626 20.69 16.63 -35.03
N LYS A 627 21.56 16.96 -35.99
CA LYS A 627 22.40 15.99 -36.69
C LYS A 627 23.10 15.06 -35.72
N ASP A 628 23.62 15.57 -34.59
CA ASP A 628 24.33 14.83 -33.55
C ASP A 628 23.46 13.78 -32.81
N ASN A 629 22.12 13.89 -32.87
CA ASN A 629 21.15 13.03 -32.19
C ASN A 629 20.39 12.06 -33.11
N ILE A 630 20.39 12.28 -34.44
CA ILE A 630 19.73 11.41 -35.44
C ILE A 630 20.72 10.77 -36.42
N VAL A 631 22.03 10.83 -36.11
CA VAL A 631 23.10 10.21 -36.90
C VAL A 631 22.85 8.71 -37.04
N PHE A 632 22.81 8.25 -38.27
CA PHE A 632 23.00 6.85 -38.60
C PHE A 632 24.42 6.64 -39.14
N GLU A 633 25.09 5.59 -38.66
CA GLU A 633 26.43 5.21 -39.09
C GLU A 633 26.38 3.96 -40.00
N PRO A 634 26.02 4.11 -41.30
CA PRO A 634 25.88 2.97 -42.20
C PRO A 634 27.20 2.20 -42.38
N MET A 635 27.09 0.87 -42.50
CA MET A 635 28.18 -0.02 -42.92
C MET A 635 27.82 -0.74 -44.20
N LEU A 636 28.72 -0.70 -45.19
CA LEU A 636 28.57 -1.40 -46.48
C LEU A 636 28.55 -2.91 -46.26
N ASP A 637 27.67 -3.63 -46.96
CA ASP A 637 27.60 -5.09 -46.91
C ASP A 637 28.45 -5.71 -48.05
N PRO A 638 29.58 -6.37 -47.74
CA PRO A 638 30.40 -7.07 -48.73
C PRO A 638 29.68 -8.19 -49.48
N ASN A 639 28.59 -8.74 -48.93
CA ASN A 639 27.81 -9.80 -49.58
C ASN A 639 26.97 -9.30 -50.74
N THR A 640 26.59 -8.02 -50.74
CA THR A 640 25.81 -7.41 -51.83
C THR A 640 26.68 -6.84 -52.94
N ALA A 641 27.93 -6.46 -52.63
CA ALA A 641 28.78 -5.69 -53.53
C ALA A 641 29.16 -6.41 -54.83
N ASN A 642 29.12 -5.69 -55.94
CA ASN A 642 29.62 -6.22 -57.21
C ASN A 642 31.11 -6.57 -57.16
N LYS A 643 31.54 -7.60 -57.91
CA LYS A 643 32.95 -8.05 -57.93
C LYS A 643 33.93 -7.01 -58.45
N TYR A 644 33.51 -5.91 -59.08
CA TYR A 644 34.40 -4.80 -59.46
C TYR A 644 34.43 -3.66 -58.43
N LEU A 645 33.79 -3.84 -57.27
CA LEU A 645 33.84 -2.90 -56.15
C LEU A 645 34.77 -3.46 -55.08
N SER A 646 35.66 -2.63 -54.56
CA SER A 646 36.51 -2.95 -53.42
C SER A 646 36.01 -2.17 -52.21
N ILE A 647 35.60 -2.89 -51.16
CA ILE A 647 35.17 -2.32 -49.88
C ILE A 647 36.37 -2.30 -48.93
N THR A 648 36.66 -1.14 -48.36
CA THR A 648 37.81 -0.88 -47.48
C THR A 648 37.40 -0.01 -46.30
N GLN A 649 38.35 0.30 -45.41
CA GLN A 649 38.15 1.16 -44.23
C GLN A 649 36.99 0.68 -43.35
N LYS A 650 37.07 -0.58 -42.87
CA LYS A 650 36.05 -1.21 -42.02
C LYS A 650 34.62 -1.06 -42.58
N ASN A 651 34.45 -1.38 -43.87
CA ASN A 651 33.17 -1.29 -44.57
C ASN A 651 32.57 0.12 -44.72
N ARG A 652 33.39 1.18 -44.68
CA ARG A 652 32.93 2.55 -44.88
C ARG A 652 33.31 3.18 -46.22
N LYS A 653 34.24 2.57 -46.96
CA LYS A 653 34.63 3.06 -48.30
C LYS A 653 34.41 2.02 -49.36
N VAL A 654 33.74 2.40 -50.44
CA VAL A 654 33.63 1.59 -51.67
C VAL A 654 34.35 2.29 -52.82
N THR A 655 35.16 1.53 -53.57
CA THR A 655 35.89 2.04 -54.75
C THR A 655 35.68 1.11 -55.93
N ARG A 656 35.38 1.67 -57.12
CA ARG A 656 35.30 0.88 -58.36
C ARG A 656 36.71 0.57 -58.88
N LYS A 657 37.04 -0.71 -59.00
CA LYS A 657 38.32 -1.20 -59.53
C LYS A 657 38.17 -1.68 -60.97
N ARG A 658 39.29 -1.77 -61.70
CA ARG A 658 39.35 -2.36 -63.05
C ARG A 658 39.39 -3.89 -63.00
N LYS A 659 39.99 -4.46 -61.94
CA LYS A 659 40.08 -5.91 -61.71
C LYS A 659 38.93 -6.36 -60.82
N ARG A 660 38.59 -7.66 -60.91
CA ARG A 660 37.60 -8.28 -60.04
C ARG A 660 38.24 -8.62 -58.69
N GLU A 661 37.52 -8.34 -57.62
CA GLU A 661 37.83 -8.73 -56.24
C GLU A 661 37.36 -10.18 -55.99
N GLU A 662 38.07 -10.88 -55.11
CA GLU A 662 37.83 -12.29 -54.76
C GLU A 662 36.74 -12.47 -53.70
N TYR A 663 35.55 -11.92 -53.95
CA TYR A 663 34.43 -12.13 -53.05
C TYR A 663 33.78 -13.52 -53.23
N PRO A 664 33.38 -14.19 -52.13
CA PRO A 664 32.56 -15.40 -52.19
C PRO A 664 31.26 -15.20 -52.97
N ASN A 665 30.80 -16.25 -53.64
CA ASN A 665 29.49 -16.24 -54.28
C ASN A 665 28.39 -16.08 -53.22
N HIS A 666 27.43 -15.20 -53.47
CA HIS A 666 26.32 -14.92 -52.58
C HIS A 666 25.06 -14.60 -53.39
N SER A 667 23.89 -15.00 -52.89
CA SER A 667 22.60 -14.81 -53.58
C SER A 667 22.24 -13.33 -53.75
N GLU A 668 22.59 -12.49 -52.78
CA GLU A 668 22.31 -11.04 -52.80
C GLU A 668 23.32 -10.20 -53.60
N ARG A 669 24.34 -10.83 -54.20
CA ARG A 669 25.43 -10.11 -54.89
C ARG A 669 24.96 -9.50 -56.20
N PHE A 670 25.31 -8.24 -56.46
CA PHE A 670 25.08 -7.62 -57.77
C PHE A 670 26.10 -8.13 -58.81
N TYR A 671 25.63 -8.61 -59.97
CA TYR A 671 26.52 -9.17 -61.01
C TYR A 671 26.83 -8.20 -62.15
N ARG A 672 25.82 -7.47 -62.67
CA ARG A 672 25.94 -6.62 -63.86
C ARG A 672 26.13 -5.14 -63.56
N CYS A 673 25.66 -4.68 -62.40
CA CYS A 673 25.72 -3.29 -62.00
C CYS A 673 26.74 -3.12 -60.86
N ASN A 674 27.65 -2.14 -60.98
CA ASN A 674 28.66 -1.85 -59.96
C ASN A 674 28.01 -1.16 -58.75
N GLN A 675 27.28 -1.94 -57.96
CA GLN A 675 26.44 -1.48 -56.86
C GLN A 675 26.73 -2.23 -55.56
N VAL A 676 26.37 -1.61 -54.45
CA VAL A 676 26.46 -2.18 -53.11
C VAL A 676 25.36 -1.57 -52.24
N LEU A 677 24.81 -2.36 -51.31
CA LEU A 677 23.94 -1.90 -50.24
C LEU A 677 24.69 -1.91 -48.91
N CYS A 678 24.21 -1.13 -47.95
CA CYS A 678 24.56 -1.29 -46.54
C CYS A 678 23.82 -2.48 -45.92
N GLY A 679 24.33 -2.98 -44.78
CA GLY A 679 23.81 -4.19 -44.14
C GLY A 679 22.55 -4.00 -43.32
N GLU A 680 22.32 -2.79 -42.81
CA GLU A 680 21.20 -2.46 -41.93
C GLU A 680 20.08 -1.76 -42.70
N GLY A 681 18.84 -2.20 -42.45
CA GLY A 681 17.63 -1.64 -43.03
C GLY A 681 17.02 -0.61 -42.10
N LEU A 682 16.61 0.52 -42.68
CA LEU A 682 16.12 1.69 -41.95
C LEU A 682 14.60 1.79 -42.08
N THR A 683 13.93 1.91 -40.93
CA THR A 683 12.47 2.13 -40.80
C THR A 683 12.15 3.34 -39.91
N ALA A 684 13.14 4.16 -39.61
CA ALA A 684 13.08 5.28 -38.66
C ALA A 684 13.57 6.58 -39.31
N ILE A 685 13.46 7.70 -38.58
CA ILE A 685 14.08 8.96 -38.97
C ILE A 685 15.59 8.82 -38.81
N CYS A 686 16.35 9.10 -39.86
CA CYS A 686 17.80 9.02 -39.80
C CYS A 686 18.50 9.98 -40.75
N TYR A 687 19.71 10.37 -40.37
CA TYR A 687 20.57 11.22 -41.17
C TYR A 687 21.97 10.60 -41.30
N TRP A 688 22.51 10.52 -42.50
CA TRP A 688 23.88 10.08 -42.75
C TRP A 688 24.50 10.85 -43.91
N GLU A 689 25.83 10.89 -43.96
CA GLU A 689 26.55 11.62 -44.98
C GLU A 689 27.54 10.73 -45.72
N ALA A 690 27.65 10.98 -47.02
CA ALA A 690 28.64 10.33 -47.87
C ALA A 690 29.42 11.35 -48.69
N GLU A 691 30.73 11.19 -48.72
CA GLU A 691 31.64 11.96 -49.54
C GLU A 691 32.10 11.11 -50.72
N TRP A 692 31.99 11.65 -51.94
CA TRP A 692 32.37 10.94 -53.15
C TRP A 692 33.54 11.61 -53.86
N SER A 693 34.26 10.83 -54.66
CA SER A 693 35.35 11.30 -55.52
C SER A 693 35.37 10.52 -56.83
N GLY A 694 35.85 11.17 -57.89
CA GLY A 694 35.88 10.60 -59.24
C GLY A 694 34.94 11.33 -60.19
N THR A 695 34.37 10.60 -61.15
CA THR A 695 33.61 11.22 -62.25
C THR A 695 32.11 11.27 -62.00
N ALA A 696 31.50 10.17 -61.53
CA ALA A 696 30.07 10.13 -61.23
C ALA A 696 29.68 8.95 -60.32
N VAL A 697 28.74 9.21 -59.41
CA VAL A 697 28.19 8.26 -58.44
C VAL A 697 26.67 8.42 -58.33
N TYR A 698 25.96 7.33 -57.99
CA TYR A 698 24.62 7.42 -57.44
C TYR A 698 24.65 7.11 -55.96
N ILE A 699 24.06 8.00 -55.16
CA ILE A 699 23.89 7.87 -53.72
C ILE A 699 22.39 7.80 -53.46
N GLY A 700 21.91 6.80 -52.74
CA GLY A 700 20.48 6.65 -52.55
C GLY A 700 20.10 5.56 -51.56
N MET A 701 18.84 5.14 -51.63
CA MET A 701 18.29 4.06 -50.84
C MET A 701 17.51 3.08 -51.70
N ALA A 702 17.49 1.82 -51.30
CA ALA A 702 16.75 0.77 -52.00
C ALA A 702 16.14 -0.23 -51.03
N TYR A 703 15.05 -0.87 -51.42
CA TYR A 703 14.60 -2.08 -50.74
C TYR A 703 15.61 -3.21 -50.92
N ARG A 704 15.69 -4.11 -49.94
CA ARG A 704 16.58 -5.27 -50.02
C ARG A 704 16.27 -6.15 -51.24
N GLY A 705 15.00 -6.24 -51.61
CA GLY A 705 14.49 -6.98 -52.77
C GLY A 705 14.75 -6.35 -54.14
N ILE A 706 15.63 -5.35 -54.27
CA ILE A 706 16.08 -4.83 -55.57
C ILE A 706 16.66 -5.97 -56.44
N CYS A 707 16.35 -5.96 -57.74
CA CYS A 707 16.73 -7.04 -58.64
C CYS A 707 18.25 -7.20 -58.73
N ARG A 708 18.75 -8.43 -58.52
CA ARG A 708 20.18 -8.77 -58.62
C ARG A 708 20.58 -9.32 -59.98
N ASN A 709 19.62 -9.88 -60.70
CA ASN A 709 19.78 -10.51 -62.01
C ASN A 709 18.48 -10.36 -62.83
N GLY A 710 18.52 -9.57 -63.90
CA GLY A 710 17.35 -9.25 -64.72
C GLY A 710 17.65 -8.21 -65.80
N ALA A 711 16.61 -7.52 -66.28
CA ALA A 711 16.74 -6.37 -67.18
C ALA A 711 17.51 -5.23 -66.51
N LEU A 712 18.26 -4.44 -67.29
CA LEU A 712 19.20 -3.45 -66.74
C LEU A 712 18.51 -2.38 -65.89
N ASP A 713 17.37 -1.86 -66.33
CA ASP A 713 16.52 -0.91 -65.60
C ASP A 713 16.04 -1.48 -64.25
N ALA A 714 15.57 -2.73 -64.24
CA ALA A 714 15.12 -3.39 -63.01
C ALA A 714 16.21 -3.55 -61.93
N MET A 715 17.49 -3.60 -62.33
CA MET A 715 18.63 -3.78 -61.41
C MET A 715 19.30 -2.47 -60.98
N ARG A 716 19.16 -1.41 -61.77
CA ARG A 716 19.92 -0.17 -61.62
C ARG A 716 19.31 0.72 -60.54
N LEU A 717 20.14 1.15 -59.60
CA LEU A 717 19.78 2.04 -58.50
C LEU A 717 19.23 3.37 -59.06
N GLY A 718 17.98 3.67 -58.76
CA GLY A 718 17.22 4.84 -59.25
C GLY A 718 16.38 4.59 -60.51
N ASP A 719 16.62 3.51 -61.26
CA ASP A 719 15.93 3.24 -62.54
C ASP A 719 14.72 2.30 -62.38
N ASN A 720 14.32 1.99 -61.14
CA ASN A 720 13.21 1.08 -60.80
C ASN A 720 12.36 1.64 -59.66
N ASP A 721 11.23 0.98 -59.39
CA ASP A 721 10.26 1.31 -58.34
C ASP A 721 10.71 0.91 -56.92
N LYS A 722 11.84 0.19 -56.79
CA LYS A 722 12.40 -0.27 -55.51
C LYS A 722 13.58 0.56 -55.02
N SER A 723 13.91 1.67 -55.68
CA SER A 723 15.04 2.52 -55.30
C SER A 723 14.87 3.98 -55.66
N TRP A 724 15.48 4.84 -54.85
CA TRP A 724 15.50 6.29 -54.99
C TRP A 724 16.95 6.75 -54.89
N SER A 725 17.43 7.51 -55.87
CA SER A 725 18.84 7.91 -55.88
C SER A 725 19.09 9.29 -56.44
N LEU A 726 20.17 9.89 -55.94
CA LEU A 726 20.75 11.12 -56.43
C LEU A 726 21.97 10.78 -57.26
N PHE A 727 21.93 11.09 -58.56
CA PHE A 727 23.08 11.11 -59.43
C PHE A 727 23.92 12.36 -59.16
N CYS A 728 25.20 12.18 -58.88
CA CYS A 728 26.16 13.24 -58.63
C CYS A 728 27.33 13.15 -59.60
N SER A 729 27.62 14.24 -60.31
CA SER A 729 28.85 14.43 -61.09
C SER A 729 29.34 15.88 -60.96
N ALA A 730 30.53 16.17 -61.47
CA ALA A 730 31.06 17.54 -61.48
C ALA A 730 30.21 18.51 -62.33
N GLU A 731 29.43 17.99 -63.28
CA GLU A 731 28.71 18.78 -64.29
C GLU A 731 27.18 18.72 -64.11
N ARG A 732 26.65 17.74 -63.38
CA ARG A 732 25.19 17.52 -63.27
C ARG A 732 24.81 16.82 -61.97
N PHE A 733 23.69 17.27 -61.40
CA PHE A 733 22.95 16.57 -60.36
C PHE A 733 21.56 16.22 -60.88
N SER A 734 21.08 15.02 -60.59
CA SER A 734 19.70 14.64 -60.91
C SER A 734 19.16 13.59 -59.95
N ALA A 735 17.87 13.66 -59.67
CA ALA A 735 17.13 12.70 -58.85
C ALA A 735 16.48 11.64 -59.74
N HIS A 736 16.69 10.36 -59.43
CA HIS A 736 16.22 9.20 -60.21
C HIS A 736 15.34 8.29 -59.36
N HIS A 737 14.15 7.97 -59.88
CA HIS A 737 13.26 6.96 -59.32
C HIS A 737 12.33 6.42 -60.42
N ASN A 738 12.11 5.11 -60.49
CA ASN A 738 11.13 4.48 -61.39
C ASN A 738 11.19 4.96 -62.84
N LYS A 739 12.40 5.00 -63.42
CA LYS A 739 12.70 5.48 -64.80
C LYS A 739 12.41 6.97 -65.04
N THR A 740 12.10 7.73 -64.01
CA THR A 740 11.98 9.19 -64.05
C THR A 740 13.29 9.81 -63.57
N SER A 741 13.72 10.88 -64.23
CA SER A 741 14.90 11.66 -63.83
C SER A 741 14.54 13.14 -63.80
N SER A 742 14.81 13.80 -62.67
CA SER A 742 14.60 15.23 -62.48
C SER A 742 15.94 15.93 -62.33
N ASP A 743 16.21 16.93 -63.16
CA ASP A 743 17.47 17.69 -63.09
C ASP A 743 17.46 18.68 -61.94
N ILE A 744 18.59 18.74 -61.25
CA ILE A 744 18.79 19.57 -60.06
C ILE A 744 19.85 20.63 -60.39
N PRO A 745 19.61 21.91 -60.05
CA PRO A 745 20.62 22.96 -60.20
C PRO A 745 21.93 22.59 -59.49
N ILE A 746 23.07 22.87 -60.12
CA ILE A 746 24.39 22.56 -59.55
C ILE A 746 24.56 23.38 -58.25
N PRO A 747 24.90 22.74 -57.10
CA PRO A 747 25.06 23.44 -55.83
C PRO A 747 26.22 24.45 -55.89
N GLN A 748 26.01 25.66 -55.36
CA GLN A 748 27.03 26.73 -55.35
C GLN A 748 28.31 26.33 -54.62
N SER A 749 28.20 25.49 -53.58
CA SER A 749 29.32 25.04 -52.75
C SER A 749 30.25 24.03 -53.43
N ARG A 750 29.85 23.47 -54.59
CA ARG A 750 30.56 22.38 -55.31
C ARG A 750 31.04 21.23 -54.41
N SER A 751 30.39 21.03 -53.27
CA SER A 751 30.80 20.01 -52.31
C SER A 751 30.50 18.62 -52.86
N CYS A 752 31.48 17.72 -52.72
CA CYS A 752 31.31 16.29 -53.02
C CYS A 752 30.71 15.51 -51.83
N ARG A 753 30.25 16.20 -50.79
CA ARG A 753 29.62 15.61 -49.61
C ARG A 753 28.11 15.77 -49.68
N VAL A 754 27.40 14.66 -49.60
CA VAL A 754 25.94 14.56 -49.70
C VAL A 754 25.39 14.03 -48.38
N GLY A 755 24.47 14.79 -47.79
CA GLY A 755 23.67 14.36 -46.64
C GLY A 755 22.36 13.74 -47.11
N VAL A 756 21.98 12.64 -46.49
CA VAL A 756 20.76 11.89 -46.79
C VAL A 756 19.93 11.83 -45.53
N TYR A 757 18.72 12.38 -45.59
CA TYR A 757 17.72 12.36 -44.53
C TYR A 757 16.57 11.47 -44.97
N LEU A 758 16.27 10.44 -44.17
CA LEU A 758 15.09 9.61 -44.35
C LEU A 758 14.13 9.86 -43.19
N ASP A 759 12.87 10.09 -43.52
CA ASP A 759 11.72 9.93 -42.64
C ASP A 759 10.84 8.82 -43.23
N TRP A 760 11.05 7.60 -42.72
CA TRP A 760 10.40 6.41 -43.28
C TRP A 760 8.88 6.45 -43.06
N ALA A 761 8.44 6.89 -41.87
CA ALA A 761 7.02 6.95 -41.53
C ALA A 761 6.28 8.04 -42.32
N ALA A 762 6.89 9.22 -42.50
CA ALA A 762 6.32 10.28 -43.33
C ALA A 762 6.48 10.04 -44.84
N GLY A 763 7.18 8.98 -45.25
CA GLY A 763 7.40 8.67 -46.66
C GLY A 763 8.29 9.67 -47.38
N THR A 764 9.25 10.27 -46.67
CA THR A 764 10.08 11.37 -47.18
C THR A 764 11.55 10.99 -47.23
N LEU A 765 12.21 11.16 -48.37
CA LEU A 765 13.66 10.96 -48.53
C LEU A 765 14.28 12.22 -49.16
N SER A 766 15.08 12.93 -48.39
CA SER A 766 15.68 14.21 -48.78
C SER A 766 17.19 14.13 -48.91
N PHE A 767 17.73 14.83 -49.90
CA PHE A 767 19.16 14.94 -50.18
C PHE A 767 19.63 16.39 -50.00
N TYR A 768 20.82 16.53 -49.42
CA TYR A 768 21.44 17.83 -49.12
C TYR A 768 22.89 17.84 -49.60
N SER A 769 23.36 18.99 -50.09
CA SER A 769 24.79 19.27 -50.26
C SER A 769 25.34 19.82 -48.95
N VAL A 770 26.46 19.28 -48.49
CA VAL A 770 27.07 19.61 -47.19
C VAL A 770 28.35 20.40 -47.42
N SER A 771 28.40 21.68 -47.05
CA SER A 771 29.63 22.48 -47.10
C SER A 771 29.85 23.23 -45.81
N SER A 772 31.05 23.16 -45.22
CA SER A 772 31.37 23.88 -43.98
C SER A 772 30.27 23.78 -42.90
N ASP A 773 29.75 22.55 -42.70
CA ASP A 773 28.63 22.23 -41.78
C ASP A 773 27.30 22.95 -42.03
N THR A 774 27.07 23.47 -43.25
CA THR A 774 25.76 23.94 -43.71
C THR A 774 25.13 22.96 -44.69
N LEU A 775 23.85 22.65 -44.47
CA LEU A 775 23.03 21.80 -45.32
C LEU A 775 22.26 22.66 -46.33
N THR A 776 22.55 22.45 -47.62
CA THR A 776 21.79 23.05 -48.72
C THR A 776 20.89 21.97 -49.33
N HIS A 777 19.58 22.17 -49.32
CA HIS A 777 18.63 21.22 -49.90
C HIS A 777 18.87 21.01 -51.40
N LEU A 778 18.84 19.76 -51.85
CA LEU A 778 18.97 19.37 -53.26
C LEU A 778 17.65 18.88 -53.83
N TYR A 779 17.05 17.88 -53.19
CA TYR A 779 15.84 17.23 -53.68
C TYR A 779 15.16 16.40 -52.60
N THR A 780 13.84 16.26 -52.69
CA THR A 780 13.04 15.40 -51.80
C THR A 780 12.13 14.49 -52.61
N PHE A 781 12.23 13.19 -52.36
CA PHE A 781 11.23 12.22 -52.80
C PHE A 781 10.13 12.09 -51.76
N HIS A 782 8.89 11.98 -52.25
CA HIS A 782 7.72 11.60 -51.45
C HIS A 782 7.21 10.27 -51.98
N SER A 783 7.18 9.24 -51.13
CA SER A 783 6.78 7.88 -51.49
C SER A 783 6.25 7.14 -50.28
N THR A 784 5.31 6.22 -50.46
CA THR A 784 4.89 5.30 -49.40
C THR A 784 5.88 4.15 -49.33
N PHE A 785 6.67 4.07 -48.25
CA PHE A 785 7.62 2.98 -48.06
C PHE A 785 6.92 1.76 -47.45
N SER A 786 7.13 0.58 -48.03
CA SER A 786 6.47 -0.67 -47.63
C SER A 786 7.42 -1.66 -46.95
N GLU A 787 8.73 -1.46 -47.09
CA GLU A 787 9.79 -2.32 -46.57
C GLU A 787 10.93 -1.44 -46.00
N PRO A 788 11.82 -1.99 -45.15
CA PRO A 788 13.02 -1.29 -44.71
C PRO A 788 13.89 -0.82 -45.89
N LEU A 789 14.42 0.40 -45.79
CA LEU A 789 15.29 1.00 -46.80
C LEU A 789 16.77 0.85 -46.45
N TYR A 790 17.57 0.46 -47.43
CA TYR A 790 19.00 0.25 -47.26
C TYR A 790 19.77 1.33 -48.01
N PRO A 791 20.70 2.06 -47.37
CA PRO A 791 21.63 2.94 -48.07
C PRO A 791 22.36 2.19 -49.18
N ALA A 792 22.50 2.83 -50.34
CA ALA A 792 22.92 2.19 -51.56
C ALA A 792 23.80 3.10 -52.41
N PHE A 793 24.80 2.50 -53.05
CA PHE A 793 25.76 3.22 -53.89
C PHE A 793 25.94 2.53 -55.24
N ARG A 794 26.01 3.30 -56.32
CA ARG A 794 26.38 2.83 -57.67
C ARG A 794 27.52 3.66 -58.23
N LEU A 795 28.60 3.01 -58.65
CA LEU A 795 29.81 3.69 -59.12
C LEU A 795 30.01 3.46 -60.62
N LEU A 796 30.09 4.54 -61.42
CA LEU A 796 30.08 4.43 -62.88
C LEU A 796 31.45 4.23 -63.50
N SER A 797 32.52 4.83 -62.99
CA SER A 797 33.85 4.84 -63.62
C SER A 797 34.94 4.25 -62.71
N PRO A 798 36.00 3.62 -63.25
CA PRO A 798 37.08 3.09 -62.42
C PRO A 798 37.74 4.24 -61.63
N ASN A 799 38.20 3.94 -60.42
CA ASN A 799 38.76 4.90 -59.45
C ASN A 799 37.76 5.89 -58.85
N THR A 800 36.48 5.81 -59.19
CA THR A 800 35.43 6.50 -58.43
C THR A 800 35.32 5.82 -57.06
N SER A 801 35.16 6.61 -56.01
CA SER A 801 34.95 6.09 -54.66
C SER A 801 33.88 6.87 -53.91
N CYS A 802 33.20 6.20 -52.98
CA CYS A 802 32.27 6.80 -52.05
C CYS A 802 32.67 6.38 -50.63
N PHE A 803 32.70 7.34 -49.72
CA PHE A 803 33.11 7.19 -48.33
C PHE A 803 31.97 7.63 -47.42
N LEU A 804 31.59 6.78 -46.48
CA LEU A 804 30.60 7.08 -45.45
C LEU A 804 31.27 7.86 -44.33
N CYS A 805 30.87 9.12 -44.16
CA CYS A 805 31.49 10.07 -43.23
C CYS A 805 31.23 9.67 -41.77
N HIS A 806 32.13 10.06 -40.88
CA HIS A 806 31.84 10.09 -39.44
C HIS A 806 31.25 11.44 -39.10
N LEU A 807 30.06 11.42 -38.48
CA LEU A 807 29.45 12.59 -37.87
C LEU A 807 29.85 12.55 -36.40
N LYS A 808 30.43 13.64 -35.90
CA LYS A 808 30.97 13.73 -34.53
C LYS A 808 29.93 14.27 -33.58
#